data_AF-M5T5K0-F1
#
_entry.id   AF-M5T5K0-F1
#
_cell.length_a   1.000
_cell.length_b   1.000
_cell.length_c   1.000
_cell.angle_alpha   90.00
_cell.angle_beta   90.00
_cell.angle_gamma   90.00
#
_symmetry.space_group_name_H-M   'P 1'
#
loop_
_entity.id
_entity.type
_entity.pdbx_description
1 polymer ?
#
loop_
_entity_poly.entity_id
_entity_poly.type
_entity_poly.pdbx_seq_one_letter_code
_entity_poly.pdbx_strand_id
1 'polypeptide(L)'
;MTGGGKATTAGIDFQHRMGAFSMVAVNLRLDLAQFICELASPSIPVQLSFETRDAIDDINMLCDAGHRIFFQVKKSISLSEITDSIFDKVIDQFLRQHRDAESKSADAYILLTSPSASGRITRDLKRVLNAVREDSENYNQVSFNKHEKETLDKYRAVFERAFQSASGNRPSENDFVEFSEKVYVETFDLEAGGSFEKASKLLLTSSSIETPELVWSSLLKSSLSYGGSRAVVSRETIDGLLDRYRTSPTTDTQSQNSEHKLNVIAEQAHGWPAGMEFVLVEGFPEDGIVALAAMSRFSDDGSKRFEFFDDQILVTAWEKPYKIHHRTATLFGMERFLSENAELFDGKHLVHLESEYEENPNDSDASVAFGDMCDKKFRRAISDLKCLHCGLTINEPKALMIEIDQRAVEHLAGLCHRKCVRPINRVVGLVEVKGAVEEAHLRTFDALAWGKRLMRGQAGVREALEITQERGMPTPMIWNPENLRQEALSYCVECELDDGSRHFMTARGKIVRSTEPESEAMAAEYNRQIRVWQEKKDPLGYNLDTLVYANYSMLLSQKRDGEEIGLCREARAVQYSAFMEKGVAKYEWYAPLCKLMHPDSDQTISLGLTIPLLSDPLRTSAFVENWKKAGIDIQEFSLGLIEDDVAFNQLMQRISENDMQVIIDPVLDMKGNLVTGIPVEPMERWKKFHPQDEGNA
;
A
#
# COMPACT_ATOMS: atom_id res chain seq x y z
N MET A 1 -7.15 -18.70 -39.15
CA MET A 1 -7.27 -17.24 -38.96
C MET A 1 -8.37 -16.94 -37.96
N THR A 2 -8.15 -17.13 -36.65
CA THR A 2 -9.13 -16.83 -35.59
C THR A 2 -8.49 -16.34 -34.27
N GLY A 3 -7.17 -16.12 -34.23
CA GLY A 3 -6.46 -15.67 -33.02
C GLY A 3 -6.45 -14.15 -32.78
N GLY A 4 -6.57 -13.33 -33.83
CA GLY A 4 -6.44 -11.88 -33.73
C GLY A 4 -7.53 -11.21 -32.90
N GLY A 5 -8.80 -11.61 -33.06
CA GLY A 5 -9.93 -10.98 -32.37
C GLY A 5 -9.86 -11.11 -30.84
N LYS A 6 -9.52 -12.29 -30.33
CA LYS A 6 -9.40 -12.52 -28.87
C LYS A 6 -8.25 -11.73 -28.24
N ALA A 7 -7.11 -11.66 -28.93
CA ALA A 7 -5.95 -10.90 -28.46
C ALA A 7 -6.22 -9.39 -28.42
N THR A 8 -6.89 -8.85 -29.45
CA THR A 8 -7.30 -7.45 -29.49
C THR A 8 -8.31 -7.11 -28.39
N THR A 9 -9.33 -7.95 -28.17
CA THR A 9 -10.29 -7.75 -27.09
C THR A 9 -9.64 -7.79 -25.70
N ALA A 10 -8.69 -8.71 -25.47
CA ALA A 10 -7.97 -8.80 -24.22
C ALA A 10 -7.04 -7.59 -23.97
N GLY A 11 -6.42 -7.04 -25.02
CA GLY A 11 -5.60 -5.82 -24.91
C GLY A 11 -6.44 -4.59 -24.56
N ILE A 12 -7.60 -4.43 -25.21
CA ILE A 12 -8.54 -3.34 -24.95
C ILE A 12 -9.11 -3.41 -23.52
N ASP A 13 -9.45 -4.61 -23.03
CA ASP A 13 -9.91 -4.80 -21.65
C ASP A 13 -8.85 -4.36 -20.63
N PHE A 14 -7.57 -4.70 -20.86
CA PHE A 14 -6.46 -4.30 -20.00
C PHE A 14 -6.30 -2.76 -19.94
N GLN A 15 -6.46 -2.06 -21.06
CA GLN A 15 -6.43 -0.60 -21.12
C GLN A 15 -7.61 0.02 -20.35
N HIS A 16 -8.82 -0.52 -20.48
CA HIS A 16 -9.97 -0.04 -19.70
C HIS A 16 -9.80 -0.24 -18.19
N ARG A 17 -9.17 -1.35 -17.79
CA ARG A 17 -8.82 -1.61 -16.38
C ARG A 17 -7.81 -0.61 -15.86
N MET A 18 -6.81 -0.25 -16.65
CA MET A 18 -5.90 0.84 -16.31
C MET A 18 -6.66 2.18 -16.19
N GLY A 19 -7.61 2.45 -17.08
CA GLY A 19 -8.46 3.63 -16.99
C GLY A 19 -9.33 3.68 -15.73
N ALA A 20 -9.91 2.56 -15.33
CA ALA A 20 -10.66 2.44 -14.08
C ALA A 20 -9.78 2.66 -12.85
N PHE A 21 -8.59 2.03 -12.80
CA PHE A 21 -7.60 2.29 -11.76
C PHE A 21 -7.20 3.77 -11.70
N SER A 22 -6.99 4.40 -12.87
CA SER A 22 -6.63 5.81 -12.96
C SER A 22 -7.68 6.73 -12.34
N MET A 23 -8.97 6.42 -12.51
CA MET A 23 -10.05 7.17 -11.87
C MET A 23 -10.03 7.01 -10.34
N VAL A 24 -9.73 5.80 -9.84
CA VAL A 24 -9.53 5.57 -8.40
C VAL A 24 -8.33 6.36 -7.88
N ALA A 25 -7.22 6.37 -8.63
CA ALA A 25 -6.01 7.10 -8.26
C ALA A 25 -6.23 8.61 -8.16
N VAL A 26 -7.00 9.20 -9.08
CA VAL A 26 -7.37 10.63 -9.01
C VAL A 26 -8.30 10.93 -7.84
N ASN A 27 -9.35 10.11 -7.64
CA ASN A 27 -10.30 10.29 -6.54
C ASN A 27 -9.61 10.28 -5.17
N LEU A 28 -8.65 9.36 -5.01
CA LEU A 28 -7.94 9.14 -3.76
C LEU A 28 -6.62 9.90 -3.65
N ARG A 29 -6.25 10.67 -4.68
CA ARG A 29 -4.97 11.40 -4.75
C ARG A 29 -3.78 10.49 -4.46
N LEU A 30 -3.79 9.30 -5.05
CA LEU A 30 -2.69 8.35 -4.87
C LEU A 30 -1.43 8.92 -5.49
N ASP A 31 -0.34 8.93 -4.73
CA ASP A 31 0.96 9.33 -5.25
C ASP A 31 1.53 8.20 -6.13
N LEU A 32 1.59 8.46 -7.43
CA LEU A 32 2.02 7.49 -8.43
C LEU A 32 3.50 7.10 -8.28
N ALA A 33 4.32 7.93 -7.64
CA ALA A 33 5.71 7.59 -7.31
C ALA A 33 5.82 6.36 -6.38
N GLN A 34 4.74 5.99 -5.68
CA GLN A 34 4.68 4.79 -4.84
C GLN A 34 4.56 3.50 -5.67
N PHE A 35 4.07 3.61 -6.92
CA PHE A 35 3.79 2.45 -7.79
C PHE A 35 4.71 2.41 -9.02
N ILE A 36 5.21 3.56 -9.47
CA ILE A 36 6.18 3.69 -10.57
C ILE A 36 7.57 3.84 -9.95
N CYS A 37 8.48 2.91 -10.25
CA CYS A 37 9.80 2.90 -9.61
C CYS A 37 10.68 4.03 -10.14
N GLU A 38 11.48 4.64 -9.26
CA GLU A 38 12.44 5.70 -9.59
C GLU A 38 11.82 6.97 -10.19
N LEU A 39 10.53 7.21 -9.97
CA LEU A 39 9.92 8.48 -10.35
C LEU A 39 10.51 9.61 -9.49
N ALA A 40 11.06 10.63 -10.12
CA ALA A 40 11.89 11.64 -9.44
C ALA A 40 11.12 12.50 -8.42
N SER A 41 9.80 12.62 -8.54
CA SER A 41 8.98 13.50 -7.69
C SER A 41 7.63 12.87 -7.35
N PRO A 42 7.06 13.19 -6.17
CA PRO A 42 5.67 12.88 -5.87
C PRO A 42 4.75 13.34 -7.01
N SER A 43 3.83 12.47 -7.40
CA SER A 43 3.03 12.64 -8.59
C SER A 43 1.58 12.29 -8.30
N ILE A 44 0.83 13.29 -7.82
CA ILE A 44 -0.57 13.14 -7.45
C ILE A 44 -1.44 13.57 -8.64
N PRO A 45 -2.20 12.66 -9.26
CA PRO A 45 -2.97 12.97 -10.46
C PRO A 45 -4.24 13.76 -10.11
N VAL A 46 -4.57 14.76 -10.94
CA VAL A 46 -5.73 15.66 -10.76
C VAL A 46 -6.66 15.70 -11.98
N GLN A 47 -6.21 15.20 -13.14
CA GLN A 47 -7.01 15.11 -14.36
C GLN A 47 -6.54 13.92 -15.19
N LEU A 48 -7.48 13.26 -15.88
CA LEU A 48 -7.22 12.19 -16.83
C LEU A 48 -7.61 12.61 -18.24
N SER A 49 -6.85 12.14 -19.22
CA SER A 49 -7.21 12.24 -20.62
C SER A 49 -7.12 10.84 -21.24
N PHE A 50 -8.16 10.43 -21.95
CA PHE A 50 -8.25 9.12 -22.61
C PHE A 50 -8.17 9.30 -24.12
N GLU A 51 -7.46 8.40 -24.82
CA GLU A 51 -7.42 8.33 -26.30
C GLU A 51 -7.16 9.70 -26.94
N THR A 52 -6.12 10.39 -26.49
CA THR A 52 -5.93 11.83 -26.77
C THR A 52 -5.53 12.15 -28.22
N ARG A 53 -5.33 13.45 -28.52
CA ARG A 53 -4.65 13.89 -29.74
C ARG A 53 -3.13 13.95 -29.58
N ASP A 54 -2.63 13.72 -28.38
CA ASP A 54 -1.20 13.67 -28.09
C ASP A 54 -0.59 12.44 -28.77
N ALA A 55 0.73 12.40 -28.89
CA ALA A 55 1.39 11.30 -29.59
C ALA A 55 1.24 9.96 -28.83
N ILE A 56 1.18 10.04 -27.49
CA ILE A 56 0.78 8.95 -26.61
C ILE A 56 -0.70 9.13 -26.31
N ASP A 57 -1.51 8.22 -26.82
CA ASP A 57 -2.95 8.37 -26.86
C ASP A 57 -3.67 7.59 -25.76
N ASP A 58 -3.16 6.43 -25.32
CA ASP A 58 -3.91 5.50 -24.45
C ASP A 58 -4.47 6.21 -23.18
N ILE A 59 -3.61 6.68 -22.26
CA ILE A 59 -4.01 7.40 -21.03
C ILE A 59 -2.94 8.44 -20.62
N ASN A 60 -3.35 9.70 -20.40
CA ASN A 60 -2.48 10.77 -19.90
C ASN A 60 -3.00 11.32 -18.57
N MET A 61 -2.12 11.57 -17.60
CA MET A 61 -2.47 12.13 -16.29
C MET A 61 -1.76 13.45 -16.06
N LEU A 62 -2.50 14.50 -15.73
CA LEU A 62 -1.94 15.75 -15.22
C LEU A 62 -1.79 15.65 -13.70
N CYS A 63 -0.60 15.94 -13.17
CA CYS A 63 -0.33 15.96 -11.74
C CYS A 63 -0.50 17.37 -11.15
N ASP A 64 -0.68 17.46 -9.82
CA ASP A 64 -0.85 18.73 -9.10
C ASP A 64 0.37 19.66 -9.20
N ALA A 65 1.58 19.10 -9.29
CA ALA A 65 2.81 19.85 -9.60
C ALA A 65 2.88 20.33 -11.07
N GLY A 66 1.90 19.98 -11.89
CA GLY A 66 1.71 20.48 -13.26
C GLY A 66 2.45 19.70 -14.35
N HIS A 67 3.23 18.68 -14.02
CA HIS A 67 3.80 17.74 -14.99
C HIS A 67 2.79 16.67 -15.41
N ARG A 68 3.07 15.97 -16.52
CA ARG A 68 2.23 14.94 -17.09
C ARG A 68 2.92 13.56 -17.03
N ILE A 69 2.12 12.54 -16.76
CA ILE A 69 2.52 11.14 -16.90
C ILE A 69 1.71 10.52 -18.02
N PHE A 70 2.39 10.05 -19.05
CA PHE A 70 1.81 9.45 -20.24
C PHE A 70 1.95 7.94 -20.15
N PHE A 71 0.86 7.21 -20.29
CA PHE A 71 0.86 5.75 -20.25
C PHE A 71 0.55 5.22 -21.64
N GLN A 72 1.46 4.39 -22.16
CA GLN A 72 1.19 3.52 -23.29
C GLN A 72 0.98 2.10 -22.77
N VAL A 73 -0.27 1.65 -22.84
CA VAL A 73 -0.76 0.44 -22.18
C VAL A 73 -0.78 -0.70 -23.18
N LYS A 74 0.00 -1.74 -22.91
CA LYS A 74 0.12 -2.92 -23.76
C LYS A 74 0.12 -4.17 -22.90
N LYS A 75 -0.98 -4.94 -22.92
CA LYS A 75 -1.14 -6.18 -22.14
C LYS A 75 0.10 -7.10 -22.26
N SER A 76 0.55 -7.32 -23.50
CA SER A 76 1.78 -8.05 -23.80
C SER A 76 2.52 -7.36 -24.93
N ILE A 77 3.85 -7.33 -24.82
CA ILE A 77 4.77 -6.72 -25.79
C ILE A 77 6.12 -7.44 -25.69
N SER A 78 6.80 -7.55 -26.82
CA SER A 78 8.15 -8.10 -26.91
C SER A 78 9.08 -7.08 -27.55
N LEU A 79 10.36 -7.14 -27.16
CA LEU A 79 11.40 -6.31 -27.73
C LEU A 79 11.66 -6.72 -29.19
N SER A 80 11.66 -5.75 -30.10
CA SER A 80 11.83 -6.00 -31.53
C SER A 80 12.47 -4.81 -32.24
N GLU A 81 13.45 -5.07 -33.10
CA GLU A 81 14.04 -4.07 -34.01
C GLU A 81 13.29 -3.93 -35.33
N ILE A 82 12.32 -4.81 -35.60
CA ILE A 82 11.53 -4.79 -36.84
C ILE A 82 10.75 -3.49 -36.90
N THR A 83 10.89 -2.76 -38.01
CA THR A 83 10.12 -1.55 -38.30
C THR A 83 8.62 -1.84 -38.24
N ASP A 84 7.84 -0.89 -37.72
CA ASP A 84 6.39 -1.01 -37.51
C ASP A 84 5.95 -2.08 -36.50
N SER A 85 6.89 -2.70 -35.79
CA SER A 85 6.57 -3.55 -34.64
C SER A 85 5.87 -2.73 -33.54
N ILE A 86 5.19 -3.41 -32.62
CA ILE A 86 4.49 -2.74 -31.51
C ILE A 86 5.49 -1.90 -30.70
N PHE A 87 6.69 -2.45 -30.42
CA PHE A 87 7.74 -1.74 -29.70
C PHE A 87 8.26 -0.51 -30.46
N ASP A 88 8.53 -0.64 -31.76
CA ASP A 88 8.96 0.46 -32.62
C ASP A 88 7.96 1.63 -32.58
N LYS A 89 6.66 1.32 -32.67
CA LYS A 89 5.58 2.32 -32.59
C LYS A 89 5.50 3.00 -31.22
N VAL A 90 5.68 2.27 -30.13
CA VAL A 90 5.69 2.85 -28.77
C VAL A 90 6.82 3.88 -28.65
N ILE A 91 8.04 3.53 -29.06
CA ILE A 91 9.19 4.44 -28.98
C ILE A 91 8.98 5.67 -29.88
N ASP A 92 8.45 5.48 -31.09
CA ASP A 92 8.10 6.57 -31.99
C ASP A 92 7.03 7.52 -31.40
N GLN A 93 6.00 6.99 -30.74
CA GLN A 93 5.02 7.80 -29.99
C GLN A 93 5.67 8.58 -28.84
N PHE A 94 6.50 7.91 -28.04
CA PHE A 94 7.20 8.54 -26.91
C PHE A 94 8.10 9.67 -27.38
N LEU A 95 8.82 9.47 -28.47
CA LEU A 95 9.75 10.46 -28.96
C LEU A 95 9.04 11.67 -29.60
N ARG A 96 7.91 11.43 -30.29
CA ARG A 96 7.05 12.52 -30.76
C ARG A 96 6.53 13.35 -29.58
N GLN A 97 6.12 12.71 -28.49
CA GLN A 97 5.68 13.41 -27.27
C GLN A 97 6.82 14.18 -26.61
N HIS A 98 8.00 13.58 -26.53
CA HIS A 98 9.17 14.20 -25.93
C HIS A 98 9.57 15.52 -26.60
N ARG A 99 9.40 15.58 -27.91
CA ARG A 99 9.74 16.75 -28.73
C ARG A 99 8.59 17.75 -28.89
N ASP A 100 7.43 17.49 -28.29
CA ASP A 100 6.35 18.47 -28.24
C ASP A 100 6.83 19.71 -27.47
N ALA A 101 6.49 20.91 -27.97
CA ALA A 101 6.86 22.16 -27.33
C ALA A 101 6.23 22.33 -25.93
N GLU A 102 5.14 21.61 -25.64
CA GLU A 102 4.51 21.58 -24.31
C GLU A 102 5.16 20.57 -23.34
N SER A 103 6.08 19.72 -23.82
CA SER A 103 6.77 18.71 -23.03
C SER A 103 7.63 19.34 -21.95
N LYS A 104 7.45 18.90 -20.70
CA LYS A 104 8.24 19.39 -19.56
C LYS A 104 9.39 18.44 -19.24
N SER A 105 10.40 18.94 -18.52
CA SER A 105 11.50 18.11 -18.02
C SER A 105 11.02 17.04 -17.05
N ALA A 106 10.00 17.35 -16.25
CA ALA A 106 9.42 16.43 -15.25
C ALA A 106 8.36 15.47 -15.81
N ASP A 107 8.08 15.50 -17.12
CA ASP A 107 7.14 14.57 -17.73
C ASP A 107 7.74 13.16 -17.82
N ALA A 108 6.89 12.13 -17.73
CA ALA A 108 7.30 10.72 -17.78
C ALA A 108 6.48 9.93 -18.81
N TYR A 109 7.14 9.03 -19.54
CA TYR A 109 6.54 8.14 -20.53
C TYR A 109 6.62 6.70 -20.05
N ILE A 110 5.47 6.11 -19.75
CA ILE A 110 5.37 4.79 -19.10
C ILE A 110 4.87 3.77 -20.12
N LEU A 111 5.71 2.79 -20.46
CA LEU A 111 5.26 1.57 -21.10
C LEU A 111 4.70 0.64 -20.01
N LEU A 112 3.37 0.53 -19.95
CA LEU A 112 2.69 -0.30 -18.97
C LEU A 112 2.33 -1.66 -19.56
N THR A 113 2.68 -2.72 -18.83
CA THR A 113 2.48 -4.11 -19.25
C THR A 113 1.80 -4.96 -18.17
N SER A 114 1.28 -6.14 -18.55
CA SER A 114 0.90 -7.17 -17.58
C SER A 114 2.12 -8.01 -17.16
N PRO A 115 2.04 -8.77 -16.05
CA PRO A 115 3.12 -9.69 -15.64
C PRO A 115 3.48 -10.77 -16.66
N SER A 116 2.60 -11.04 -17.63
CA SER A 116 2.81 -12.02 -18.70
C SER A 116 3.62 -11.50 -19.90
N ALA A 117 4.04 -10.23 -19.90
CA ALA A 117 4.89 -9.66 -20.96
C ALA A 117 6.32 -10.21 -20.91
N SER A 118 7.06 -10.06 -22.01
CA SER A 118 8.43 -10.61 -22.14
C SER A 118 9.39 -10.08 -21.08
N GLY A 119 10.23 -10.95 -20.51
CA GLY A 119 11.28 -10.58 -19.57
C GLY A 119 12.29 -9.57 -20.15
N ARG A 120 12.52 -9.60 -21.46
CA ARG A 120 13.36 -8.60 -22.17
C ARG A 120 12.80 -7.18 -22.04
N ILE A 121 11.48 -7.02 -21.91
CA ILE A 121 10.82 -5.72 -21.68
C ILE A 121 10.73 -5.43 -20.19
N THR A 122 10.09 -6.32 -19.42
CA THR A 122 9.71 -6.05 -18.02
C THR A 122 10.91 -5.97 -17.07
N ARG A 123 12.02 -6.63 -17.43
CA ARG A 123 13.25 -6.66 -16.64
C ARG A 123 14.43 -6.02 -17.36
N ASP A 124 14.84 -6.55 -18.52
CA ASP A 124 16.11 -6.14 -19.13
C ASP A 124 16.07 -4.68 -19.63
N LEU A 125 15.01 -4.29 -20.36
CA LEU A 125 14.82 -2.89 -20.78
C LEU A 125 14.63 -1.97 -19.59
N LYS A 126 13.86 -2.40 -18.59
CA LYS A 126 13.71 -1.65 -17.32
C LYS A 126 15.06 -1.41 -16.66
N ARG A 127 15.93 -2.42 -16.61
CA ARG A 127 17.27 -2.33 -16.04
C ARG A 127 18.17 -1.36 -16.81
N VAL A 128 18.14 -1.43 -18.14
CA VAL A 128 18.87 -0.51 -19.02
C VAL A 128 18.43 0.94 -18.78
N LEU A 129 17.12 1.20 -18.75
CA LEU A 129 16.59 2.56 -18.51
C LEU A 129 16.93 3.08 -17.11
N ASN A 130 16.87 2.23 -16.09
CA ASN A 130 17.30 2.59 -14.73
C ASN A 130 18.79 2.93 -14.68
N ALA A 131 19.65 2.16 -15.38
CA ALA A 131 21.08 2.46 -15.43
C ALA A 131 21.36 3.85 -16.03
N VAL A 132 20.62 4.24 -17.08
CA VAL A 132 20.73 5.58 -17.68
C VAL A 132 20.33 6.68 -16.69
N ARG A 133 19.22 6.50 -15.95
CA ARG A 133 18.77 7.47 -14.93
C ARG A 133 19.74 7.63 -13.75
N GLU A 134 20.49 6.58 -13.44
CA GLU A 134 21.36 6.57 -12.26
C GLU A 134 22.71 7.25 -12.51
N ASP A 135 23.29 7.03 -13.69
CA ASP A 135 24.58 7.60 -14.09
C ASP A 135 24.54 7.87 -15.60
N SER A 136 23.94 9.00 -15.97
CA SER A 136 23.76 9.39 -17.37
C SER A 136 25.08 9.56 -18.14
N GLU A 137 26.19 9.80 -17.44
CA GLU A 137 27.52 9.95 -18.05
C GLU A 137 28.24 8.60 -18.26
N ASN A 138 28.03 7.64 -17.36
CA ASN A 138 28.79 6.37 -17.34
C ASN A 138 27.92 5.11 -17.38
N TYR A 139 26.62 5.20 -17.73
CA TYR A 139 25.75 4.02 -17.79
C TYR A 139 26.27 2.94 -18.76
N ASN A 140 27.12 3.28 -19.74
CA ASN A 140 27.75 2.32 -20.65
C ASN A 140 28.91 1.53 -20.01
N GLN A 141 29.41 1.97 -18.84
CA GLN A 141 30.40 1.27 -18.03
C GLN A 141 29.75 0.28 -17.06
N VAL A 142 28.42 0.29 -16.97
CA VAL A 142 27.66 -0.71 -16.23
C VAL A 142 27.94 -2.10 -16.79
N SER A 143 28.16 -3.06 -15.89
CA SER A 143 28.39 -4.45 -16.26
C SER A 143 27.06 -5.12 -16.66
N PHE A 144 26.60 -4.83 -17.88
CA PHE A 144 25.43 -5.48 -18.45
C PHE A 144 25.74 -6.92 -18.88
N ASN A 145 24.78 -7.82 -18.61
CA ASN A 145 24.81 -9.17 -19.14
C ASN A 145 24.56 -9.19 -20.66
N LYS A 146 24.72 -10.35 -21.31
CA LYS A 146 24.53 -10.45 -22.77
C LYS A 146 23.14 -9.98 -23.22
N HIS A 147 22.10 -10.35 -22.48
CA HIS A 147 20.72 -10.03 -22.82
C HIS A 147 20.38 -8.55 -22.61
N GLU A 148 20.92 -7.92 -21.57
CA GLU A 148 20.80 -6.49 -21.31
C GLU A 148 21.56 -5.66 -22.35
N LYS A 149 22.75 -6.11 -22.79
CA LYS A 149 23.50 -5.47 -23.89
C LYS A 149 22.73 -5.54 -25.19
N GLU A 150 22.27 -6.73 -25.57
CA GLU A 150 21.40 -6.90 -26.73
C GLU A 150 20.14 -6.03 -26.63
N THR A 151 19.59 -5.88 -25.43
CA THR A 151 18.40 -5.05 -25.21
C THR A 151 18.70 -3.57 -25.39
N LEU A 152 19.83 -3.07 -24.86
CA LEU A 152 20.32 -1.72 -25.07
C LEU A 152 20.57 -1.44 -26.56
N ASP A 153 21.25 -2.35 -27.25
CA ASP A 153 21.55 -2.21 -28.68
C ASP A 153 20.26 -2.12 -29.51
N LYS A 154 19.30 -3.02 -29.26
CA LYS A 154 17.99 -3.03 -29.91
C LYS A 154 17.20 -1.75 -29.63
N TYR A 155 17.14 -1.34 -28.37
CA TYR A 155 16.45 -0.12 -27.96
C TYR A 155 17.06 1.12 -28.60
N ARG A 156 18.39 1.22 -28.61
CA ARG A 156 19.12 2.31 -29.27
C ARG A 156 18.85 2.35 -30.77
N ALA A 157 18.90 1.21 -31.46
CA ALA A 157 18.61 1.14 -32.89
C ALA A 157 17.19 1.62 -33.22
N VAL A 158 16.20 1.24 -32.39
CA VAL A 158 14.81 1.70 -32.51
C VAL A 158 14.70 3.20 -32.25
N PHE A 159 15.34 3.71 -31.18
CA PHE A 159 15.39 5.13 -30.86
C PHE A 159 16.01 5.95 -32.00
N GLU A 160 17.17 5.55 -32.51
CA GLU A 160 17.89 6.28 -33.57
C GLU A 160 17.04 6.39 -34.83
N ARG A 161 16.36 5.30 -35.20
CA ARG A 161 15.45 5.26 -36.34
C ARG A 161 14.24 6.17 -36.12
N ALA A 162 13.59 6.08 -34.97
CA ALA A 162 12.45 6.94 -34.62
C ALA A 162 12.86 8.43 -34.61
N PHE A 163 14.04 8.74 -34.05
CA PHE A 163 14.58 10.09 -33.98
C PHE A 163 14.90 10.66 -35.35
N GLN A 164 15.54 9.87 -36.20
CA GLN A 164 15.85 10.28 -37.56
C GLN A 164 14.58 10.51 -38.38
N SER A 165 13.57 9.64 -38.23
CA SER A 165 12.26 9.80 -38.86
C SER A 165 11.58 11.10 -38.44
N ALA A 166 11.60 11.41 -37.15
CA ALA A 166 10.91 12.58 -36.59
C ALA A 166 11.67 13.91 -36.79
N SER A 167 13.01 13.91 -36.80
CA SER A 167 13.83 15.13 -36.79
C SER A 167 14.56 15.41 -38.11
N GLY A 168 14.72 14.40 -38.97
CA GLY A 168 15.56 14.46 -40.16
C GLY A 168 17.08 14.38 -39.88
N ASN A 169 17.50 14.44 -38.62
CA ASN A 169 18.90 14.41 -38.19
C ASN A 169 19.22 13.13 -37.40
N ARG A 170 20.50 12.78 -37.31
CA ARG A 170 20.94 11.72 -36.37
C ARG A 170 20.94 12.27 -34.94
N PRO A 171 20.49 11.50 -33.93
CA PRO A 171 20.56 11.93 -32.54
C PRO A 171 22.02 11.99 -32.05
N SER A 172 22.27 12.87 -31.10
CA SER A 172 23.45 12.84 -30.25
C SER A 172 23.29 11.86 -29.09
N GLU A 173 24.38 11.57 -28.38
CA GLU A 173 24.30 10.76 -27.16
C GLU A 173 23.47 11.44 -26.07
N ASN A 174 23.53 12.76 -25.97
CA ASN A 174 22.72 13.53 -25.03
C ASN A 174 21.22 13.40 -25.33
N ASP A 175 20.82 13.35 -26.60
CA ASP A 175 19.43 13.14 -26.99
C ASP A 175 18.92 11.76 -26.55
N PHE A 176 19.76 10.72 -26.67
CA PHE A 176 19.43 9.37 -26.20
C PHE A 176 19.25 9.32 -24.69
N VAL A 177 20.17 9.94 -23.95
CA VAL A 177 20.14 10.00 -22.49
C VAL A 177 18.92 10.78 -22.00
N GLU A 178 18.71 12.02 -22.45
CA GLU A 178 17.60 12.87 -22.02
C GLU A 178 16.23 12.23 -22.30
N PHE A 179 16.10 11.55 -23.45
CA PHE A 179 14.90 10.79 -23.77
C PHE A 179 14.72 9.60 -22.82
N SER A 180 15.77 8.78 -22.66
CA SER A 180 15.72 7.53 -21.88
C SER A 180 15.50 7.78 -20.39
N GLU A 181 15.98 8.89 -19.84
CA GLU A 181 15.72 9.29 -18.45
C GLU A 181 14.21 9.41 -18.17
N LYS A 182 13.42 9.83 -19.16
CA LYS A 182 11.96 10.01 -19.06
C LYS A 182 11.16 8.76 -19.39
N VAL A 183 11.78 7.68 -19.89
CA VAL A 183 11.08 6.45 -20.31
C VAL A 183 11.13 5.40 -19.21
N TYR A 184 9.96 4.88 -18.83
CA TYR A 184 9.81 3.87 -17.77
C TYR A 184 9.10 2.63 -18.31
N VAL A 185 9.41 1.49 -17.73
CA VAL A 185 8.69 0.24 -17.95
C VAL A 185 8.11 -0.23 -16.62
N GLU A 186 6.80 -0.39 -16.58
CA GLU A 186 6.09 -0.84 -15.38
C GLU A 186 5.14 -1.99 -15.68
N THR A 187 4.92 -2.80 -14.64
CA THR A 187 4.12 -4.02 -14.72
C THR A 187 3.01 -3.96 -13.68
N PHE A 188 1.76 -3.84 -14.12
CA PHE A 188 0.59 -3.84 -13.25
C PHE A 188 -0.27 -5.09 -13.50
N ASP A 189 -0.61 -5.78 -12.43
CA ASP A 189 -1.54 -6.91 -12.44
C ASP A 189 -2.99 -6.42 -12.33
N LEU A 190 -3.50 -5.91 -13.45
CA LEU A 190 -4.85 -5.33 -13.59
C LEU A 190 -5.90 -6.35 -14.04
N GLU A 191 -5.51 -7.59 -14.34
CA GLU A 191 -6.43 -8.62 -14.84
C GLU A 191 -7.50 -8.97 -13.80
N ALA A 192 -8.52 -9.73 -14.22
CA ALA A 192 -9.62 -10.14 -13.37
C ALA A 192 -9.12 -10.84 -12.09
N GLY A 193 -9.29 -10.19 -10.93
CA GLY A 193 -8.82 -10.72 -9.63
C GLY A 193 -7.33 -10.52 -9.35
N GLY A 194 -6.63 -9.76 -10.20
CA GLY A 194 -5.25 -9.33 -10.01
C GLY A 194 -5.09 -8.33 -8.86
N SER A 195 -3.84 -8.11 -8.45
CA SER A 195 -3.51 -7.31 -7.27
C SER A 195 -4.01 -5.86 -7.35
N PHE A 196 -3.92 -5.22 -8.52
CA PHE A 196 -4.36 -3.83 -8.69
C PHE A 196 -5.89 -3.71 -8.69
N GLU A 197 -6.62 -4.69 -9.25
CA GLU A 197 -8.08 -4.70 -9.18
C GLU A 197 -8.57 -4.89 -7.74
N LYS A 198 -8.01 -5.85 -7.01
CA LYS A 198 -8.33 -6.09 -5.59
C LYS A 198 -8.03 -4.86 -4.73
N ALA A 199 -6.85 -4.27 -4.90
CA ALA A 199 -6.48 -3.03 -4.22
C ALA A 199 -7.48 -1.91 -4.54
N SER A 200 -7.85 -1.72 -5.82
CA SER A 200 -8.80 -0.68 -6.22
C SER A 200 -10.18 -0.88 -5.58
N LYS A 201 -10.69 -2.11 -5.54
CA LYS A 201 -12.00 -2.42 -4.92
C LYS A 201 -11.99 -2.18 -3.41
N LEU A 202 -10.92 -2.56 -2.73
CA LEU A 202 -10.79 -2.27 -1.30
C LEU A 202 -10.69 -0.75 -1.05
N LEU A 203 -9.93 -0.03 -1.88
CA LEU A 203 -9.83 1.43 -1.81
C LEU A 203 -11.19 2.12 -2.02
N LEU A 204 -12.01 1.62 -2.96
CA LEU A 204 -13.40 2.07 -3.13
C LEU A 204 -14.25 1.76 -1.88
N THR A 205 -14.09 0.57 -1.29
CA THR A 205 -14.78 0.19 -0.04
C THR A 205 -14.43 1.15 1.10
N SER A 206 -13.14 1.46 1.25
CA SER A 206 -12.65 2.44 2.24
C SER A 206 -13.12 3.88 1.98
N SER A 207 -13.67 4.12 0.79
CA SER A 207 -14.30 5.37 0.39
C SER A 207 -15.83 5.32 0.48
N SER A 208 -16.38 4.37 1.26
CA SER A 208 -17.83 4.11 1.46
C SER A 208 -18.65 3.93 0.20
N ILE A 209 -18.12 3.10 -0.67
CA ILE A 209 -18.90 2.57 -1.77
C ILE A 209 -19.38 1.20 -1.32
N GLU A 210 -20.69 1.07 -1.08
CA GLU A 210 -21.33 -0.18 -0.61
C GLU A 210 -21.10 -1.35 -1.59
N THR A 211 -21.14 -1.06 -2.89
CA THR A 211 -21.02 -2.08 -3.93
C THR A 211 -19.78 -1.85 -4.78
N PRO A 212 -18.56 -2.06 -4.24
CA PRO A 212 -17.30 -1.75 -4.92
C PRO A 212 -17.16 -2.55 -6.23
N GLU A 213 -17.71 -3.77 -6.30
CA GLU A 213 -17.74 -4.61 -7.50
C GLU A 213 -18.56 -3.99 -8.65
N LEU A 214 -19.75 -3.46 -8.32
CA LEU A 214 -20.63 -2.81 -9.30
C LEU A 214 -20.07 -1.46 -9.73
N VAL A 215 -19.48 -0.71 -8.79
CA VAL A 215 -18.85 0.57 -9.11
C VAL A 215 -17.60 0.37 -9.94
N TRP A 216 -16.76 -0.61 -9.62
CA TRP A 216 -15.62 -1.00 -10.46
C TRP A 216 -16.08 -1.36 -11.89
N SER A 217 -17.14 -2.16 -12.01
CA SER A 217 -17.75 -2.48 -13.30
C SER A 217 -18.29 -1.24 -14.03
N SER A 218 -18.81 -0.26 -13.30
CA SER A 218 -19.22 1.04 -13.87
C SER A 218 -18.02 1.87 -14.33
N LEU A 219 -16.92 1.89 -13.58
CA LEU A 219 -15.68 2.59 -13.95
C LEU A 219 -15.07 1.99 -15.21
N LEU A 220 -15.08 0.67 -15.38
CA LEU A 220 -14.65 0.02 -16.62
C LEU A 220 -15.48 0.50 -17.83
N LYS A 221 -16.80 0.59 -17.68
CA LYS A 221 -17.70 1.11 -18.72
C LYS A 221 -17.46 2.60 -18.99
N SER A 222 -17.24 3.40 -17.95
CA SER A 222 -16.90 4.82 -18.09
C SER A 222 -15.58 4.99 -18.83
N SER A 223 -14.55 4.21 -18.50
CA SER A 223 -13.26 4.24 -19.19
C SER A 223 -13.40 3.94 -20.69
N LEU A 224 -14.19 2.93 -21.06
CA LEU A 224 -14.50 2.62 -22.45
C LEU A 224 -15.22 3.79 -23.15
N SER A 225 -16.22 4.39 -22.48
CA SER A 225 -16.94 5.53 -23.03
C SER A 225 -16.03 6.75 -23.23
N TYR A 226 -15.19 7.04 -22.24
CA TYR A 226 -14.26 8.17 -22.27
C TYR A 226 -13.21 7.99 -23.38
N GLY A 227 -12.65 6.79 -23.53
CA GLY A 227 -11.77 6.46 -24.65
C GLY A 227 -12.45 6.66 -26.01
N GLY A 228 -13.67 6.15 -26.19
CA GLY A 228 -14.42 6.33 -27.44
C GLY A 228 -14.69 7.79 -27.81
N SER A 229 -14.84 8.67 -26.81
CA SER A 229 -15.05 10.11 -26.99
C SER A 229 -13.78 10.98 -26.92
N ARG A 230 -12.62 10.36 -26.66
CA ARG A 230 -11.35 11.07 -26.40
C ARG A 230 -11.44 12.11 -25.27
N ALA A 231 -12.11 11.72 -24.18
CA ALA A 231 -12.50 12.65 -23.12
C ALA A 231 -11.33 13.08 -22.24
N VAL A 232 -11.39 14.33 -21.80
CA VAL A 232 -10.61 14.85 -20.68
C VAL A 232 -11.54 14.96 -19.48
N VAL A 233 -11.17 14.32 -18.38
CA VAL A 233 -12.00 14.17 -17.19
C VAL A 233 -11.26 14.74 -16.00
N SER A 234 -11.82 15.81 -15.41
CA SER A 234 -11.26 16.42 -14.21
C SER A 234 -11.58 15.60 -12.97
N ARG A 235 -10.85 15.85 -11.88
CA ARG A 235 -11.15 15.26 -10.58
C ARG A 235 -12.59 15.53 -10.15
N GLU A 236 -13.12 16.73 -10.33
CA GLU A 236 -14.50 17.07 -9.93
C GLU A 236 -15.52 16.19 -10.66
N THR A 237 -15.24 15.85 -11.91
CA THR A 237 -16.10 14.95 -12.70
C THR A 237 -16.06 13.52 -12.17
N ILE A 238 -14.87 13.03 -11.79
CA ILE A 238 -14.67 11.69 -11.22
C ILE A 238 -15.29 11.61 -9.82
N ASP A 239 -15.07 12.62 -8.98
CA ASP A 239 -15.66 12.74 -7.65
C ASP A 239 -17.19 12.74 -7.77
N GLY A 240 -17.77 13.55 -8.67
CA GLY A 240 -19.21 13.56 -8.93
C GLY A 240 -19.77 12.27 -9.59
N LEU A 241 -18.93 11.45 -10.22
CA LEU A 241 -19.32 10.10 -10.67
C LEU A 241 -19.41 9.14 -9.49
N LEU A 242 -18.41 9.16 -8.61
CA LEU A 242 -18.30 8.26 -7.47
C LEU A 242 -19.23 8.63 -6.31
N ASP A 243 -19.48 9.93 -6.09
CA ASP A 243 -20.38 10.44 -5.05
C ASP A 243 -21.80 9.89 -5.16
N ARG A 244 -22.25 9.52 -6.37
CA ARG A 244 -23.57 8.89 -6.60
C ARG A 244 -23.71 7.52 -5.97
N TYR A 245 -22.58 6.87 -5.70
CA TYR A 245 -22.50 5.54 -5.12
C TYR A 245 -21.99 5.56 -3.68
N ARG A 246 -21.70 6.74 -3.13
CA ARG A 246 -21.32 6.89 -1.73
C ARG A 246 -22.57 6.86 -0.86
N THR A 247 -22.50 6.17 0.27
CA THR A 247 -23.54 6.23 1.29
C THR A 247 -23.56 7.63 1.90
N SER A 248 -24.62 8.38 1.62
CA SER A 248 -24.90 9.61 2.36
C SER A 248 -25.63 9.23 3.65
N PRO A 249 -25.20 9.70 4.83
CA PRO A 249 -26.14 9.92 5.90
C PRO A 249 -27.09 11.02 5.41
N THR A 250 -28.37 10.69 5.29
CA THR A 250 -29.43 11.68 5.08
C THR A 250 -29.35 12.76 6.16
N THR A 251 -28.92 13.98 5.81
CA THR A 251 -29.74 15.21 5.93
C THR A 251 -29.04 16.45 5.35
N ASP A 252 -29.85 17.35 4.81
CA ASP A 252 -29.52 18.65 4.25
C ASP A 252 -28.53 19.47 5.10
N THR A 253 -27.43 19.90 4.48
CA THR A 253 -27.02 21.31 4.50
C THR A 253 -25.95 21.56 3.44
N GLN A 254 -26.23 22.53 2.57
CA GLN A 254 -25.29 23.06 1.61
C GLN A 254 -24.11 23.72 2.34
N SER A 255 -22.93 23.11 2.27
CA SER A 255 -21.67 23.75 2.60
C SER A 255 -20.75 23.61 1.39
N GLN A 256 -20.69 24.68 0.59
CA GLN A 256 -19.71 24.85 -0.46
C GLN A 256 -18.39 25.27 0.20
N ASN A 257 -17.49 24.32 0.41
CA ASN A 257 -16.05 24.56 0.43
C ASN A 257 -15.32 23.22 0.29
N SER A 258 -15.12 22.85 -0.97
CA SER A 258 -14.51 21.60 -1.41
C SER A 258 -12.99 21.74 -1.51
N GLU A 259 -12.31 21.72 -0.38
CA GLU A 259 -10.93 21.26 -0.29
C GLU A 259 -10.75 20.57 1.06
N HIS A 260 -10.91 19.24 1.12
CA HIS A 260 -10.02 18.31 1.81
C HIS A 260 -10.56 16.86 1.78
N LYS A 261 -9.58 15.95 1.88
CA LYS A 261 -9.62 14.49 1.80
C LYS A 261 -10.58 13.87 2.81
N LEU A 262 -11.39 12.90 2.38
CA LEU A 262 -12.48 12.25 3.12
C LEU A 262 -13.44 13.28 3.71
N ASN A 263 -14.71 13.22 3.32
CA ASN A 263 -15.68 14.28 3.60
C ASN A 263 -16.05 14.34 5.10
N VAL A 264 -15.10 14.73 5.94
CA VAL A 264 -15.27 14.97 7.36
C VAL A 264 -16.05 16.25 7.52
N ILE A 265 -17.30 16.14 7.97
CA ILE A 265 -18.04 17.29 8.48
C ILE A 265 -17.69 17.37 9.96
N ALA A 266 -16.82 18.32 10.29
CA ALA A 266 -16.73 18.83 11.64
C ALA A 266 -17.86 19.86 11.77
N GLU A 267 -18.90 19.55 12.54
CA GLU A 267 -19.88 20.57 12.94
C GLU A 267 -19.17 21.54 13.90
N GLN A 268 -18.56 22.59 13.34
CA GLN A 268 -18.05 23.72 14.11
C GLN A 268 -18.95 24.91 13.84
N ALA A 269 -19.66 25.37 14.87
CA ALA A 269 -20.52 26.53 14.75
C ALA A 269 -19.69 27.78 14.41
N HIS A 270 -18.51 27.99 15.01
CA HIS A 270 -17.57 29.08 14.69
C HIS A 270 -16.18 28.77 15.29
N GLY A 271 -15.17 28.48 14.46
CA GLY A 271 -13.76 28.31 14.90
C GLY A 271 -13.50 27.16 15.89
N TRP A 272 -12.23 27.02 16.35
CA TRP A 272 -11.85 26.05 17.39
C TRP A 272 -12.18 26.63 18.78
N PRO A 273 -13.16 26.08 19.52
CA PRO A 273 -13.57 26.63 20.81
C PRO A 273 -12.45 26.42 21.84
N ALA A 274 -11.69 27.46 22.14
CA ALA A 274 -10.47 27.38 22.95
C ALA A 274 -10.55 28.12 24.28
N GLY A 275 -11.53 28.99 24.50
CA GLY A 275 -11.58 29.87 25.67
C GLY A 275 -12.25 29.26 26.90
N MET A 276 -13.17 28.31 26.70
CA MET A 276 -13.90 27.64 27.80
C MET A 276 -13.43 26.20 28.01
N GLU A 277 -13.48 25.74 29.27
CA GLU A 277 -13.27 24.35 29.68
C GLU A 277 -14.48 23.87 30.47
N PHE A 278 -15.04 22.73 30.08
CA PHE A 278 -16.09 22.05 30.81
C PHE A 278 -15.54 20.73 31.32
N VAL A 279 -15.51 20.55 32.65
CA VAL A 279 -14.93 19.36 33.27
C VAL A 279 -15.88 18.75 34.30
N LEU A 280 -16.03 17.43 34.25
CA LEU A 280 -16.68 16.66 35.31
C LEU A 280 -15.62 16.21 36.32
N VAL A 281 -15.70 16.73 37.54
CA VAL A 281 -14.76 16.46 38.64
C VAL A 281 -15.46 15.74 39.79
N GLU A 282 -14.79 14.72 40.33
CA GLU A 282 -15.25 13.93 41.46
C GLU A 282 -14.71 14.50 42.78
N GLY A 283 -15.57 14.56 43.81
CA GLY A 283 -15.17 14.95 45.17
C GLY A 283 -15.02 16.46 45.37
N PHE A 284 -15.67 17.28 44.52
CA PHE A 284 -15.69 18.74 44.65
C PHE A 284 -17.15 19.24 44.69
N PRO A 285 -17.53 20.09 45.67
CA PRO A 285 -16.71 20.63 46.77
C PRO A 285 -16.45 19.63 47.91
N GLU A 286 -17.21 18.53 47.99
CA GLU A 286 -17.09 17.51 49.04
C GLU A 286 -17.17 16.09 48.43
N ASP A 287 -16.73 15.08 49.18
CA ASP A 287 -16.73 13.69 48.74
C ASP A 287 -18.16 13.18 48.42
N GLY A 288 -18.29 12.42 47.33
CA GLY A 288 -19.58 11.87 46.87
C GLY A 288 -20.38 12.78 45.92
N ILE A 289 -19.89 14.00 45.66
CA ILE A 289 -20.45 14.92 44.66
C ILE A 289 -19.65 14.84 43.35
N VAL A 290 -20.33 14.93 42.21
CA VAL A 290 -19.71 15.16 40.90
C VAL A 290 -20.09 16.56 40.44
N ALA A 291 -19.09 17.44 40.28
CA ALA A 291 -19.31 18.79 39.80
C ALA A 291 -19.01 18.90 38.30
N LEU A 292 -19.93 19.49 37.55
CA LEU A 292 -19.67 20.05 36.23
C LEU A 292 -19.16 21.48 36.42
N ALA A 293 -17.87 21.71 36.21
CA ALA A 293 -17.28 23.04 36.28
C ALA A 293 -17.09 23.63 34.88
N ALA A 294 -17.67 24.81 34.65
CA ALA A 294 -17.47 25.63 33.45
C ALA A 294 -16.52 26.79 33.78
N MET A 295 -15.34 26.81 33.15
CA MET A 295 -14.27 27.75 33.50
C MET A 295 -13.52 28.30 32.28
N SER A 296 -13.09 29.56 32.34
CA SER A 296 -12.19 30.16 31.35
C SER A 296 -10.79 29.54 31.43
N ARG A 297 -10.19 29.24 30.26
CA ARG A 297 -8.91 28.56 30.12
C ARG A 297 -7.69 29.44 30.34
N PHE A 298 -7.82 30.72 30.03
CA PHE A 298 -6.73 31.67 30.06
C PHE A 298 -6.96 32.73 31.13
N SER A 299 -5.87 33.16 31.76
CA SER A 299 -5.82 34.39 32.54
C SER A 299 -5.67 35.58 31.60
N ASP A 300 -5.82 36.80 32.13
CA ASP A 300 -5.71 38.03 31.34
C ASP A 300 -4.33 38.22 30.68
N ASP A 301 -3.28 37.59 31.21
CA ASP A 301 -1.93 37.58 30.62
C ASP A 301 -1.71 36.47 29.57
N GLY A 302 -2.75 35.71 29.24
CA GLY A 302 -2.70 34.59 28.30
C GLY A 302 -2.12 33.29 28.86
N SER A 303 -1.75 33.24 30.15
CA SER A 303 -1.32 32.00 30.80
C SER A 303 -2.49 31.02 30.99
N LYS A 304 -2.20 29.71 30.89
CA LYS A 304 -3.21 28.67 31.17
C LYS A 304 -3.50 28.59 32.66
N ARG A 305 -4.78 28.41 33.00
CA ARG A 305 -5.27 28.35 34.40
C ARG A 305 -5.29 26.95 35.02
N PHE A 306 -5.02 25.92 34.20
CA PHE A 306 -5.18 24.52 34.57
C PHE A 306 -4.00 23.69 34.12
N GLU A 307 -3.72 22.65 34.89
CA GLU A 307 -2.78 21.59 34.52
C GLU A 307 -3.46 20.23 34.66
N PHE A 308 -3.21 19.34 33.70
CA PHE A 308 -3.80 18.00 33.65
C PHE A 308 -2.72 16.93 33.69
N PHE A 309 -2.95 15.90 34.50
CA PHE A 309 -2.04 14.75 34.68
C PHE A 309 -2.79 13.62 35.38
N ASP A 310 -2.45 12.36 35.10
CA ASP A 310 -2.95 11.18 35.83
C ASP A 310 -4.48 11.15 36.09
N ASP A 311 -5.27 11.50 35.08
CA ASP A 311 -6.74 11.66 35.18
C ASP A 311 -7.22 12.70 36.21
N GLN A 312 -6.39 13.71 36.48
CA GLN A 312 -6.65 14.79 37.41
C GLN A 312 -6.50 16.17 36.77
N ILE A 313 -7.18 17.15 37.39
CA ILE A 313 -7.03 18.59 37.11
C ILE A 313 -6.48 19.27 38.36
N LEU A 314 -5.48 20.12 38.17
CA LEU A 314 -5.05 21.13 39.14
C LEU A 314 -5.40 22.51 38.59
N VAL A 315 -6.29 23.20 39.26
CA VAL A 315 -6.62 24.60 38.98
C VAL A 315 -5.76 25.47 39.88
N THR A 316 -5.17 26.55 39.35
CA THR A 316 -4.28 27.45 40.14
C THR A 316 -4.93 27.96 41.44
N ALA A 317 -6.25 28.10 41.46
CA ALA A 317 -7.02 28.57 42.61
C ALA A 317 -7.43 27.45 43.60
N TRP A 318 -7.17 26.17 43.30
CA TRP A 318 -7.57 25.04 44.14
C TRP A 318 -6.39 24.51 44.94
N GLU A 319 -6.66 24.07 46.17
CA GLU A 319 -5.62 23.60 47.10
C GLU A 319 -5.00 22.25 46.72
N LYS A 320 -5.74 21.41 46.00
CA LYS A 320 -5.34 20.04 45.63
C LYS A 320 -5.90 19.67 44.25
N PRO A 321 -5.32 18.66 43.58
CA PRO A 321 -5.88 18.13 42.34
C PRO A 321 -7.16 17.31 42.60
N TYR A 322 -8.06 17.29 41.62
CA TYR A 322 -9.29 16.50 41.65
C TYR A 322 -9.36 15.55 40.46
N LYS A 323 -9.98 14.39 40.68
CA LYS A 323 -10.15 13.36 39.66
C LYS A 323 -11.19 13.79 38.63
N ILE A 324 -10.90 13.54 37.37
CA ILE A 324 -11.74 13.88 36.23
C ILE A 324 -12.46 12.64 35.73
N HIS A 325 -13.74 12.80 35.40
CA HIS A 325 -14.50 11.83 34.63
C HIS A 325 -14.49 12.13 33.13
N HIS A 326 -14.64 13.40 32.75
CA HIS A 326 -14.66 13.80 31.34
C HIS A 326 -14.38 15.30 31.17
N ARG A 327 -13.92 15.70 29.98
CA ARG A 327 -13.69 17.09 29.58
C ARG A 327 -14.22 17.39 28.19
N THR A 328 -14.84 18.54 28.01
CA THR A 328 -15.32 19.01 26.71
C THR A 328 -15.02 20.48 26.48
N ALA A 329 -14.98 20.87 25.21
CA ALA A 329 -14.81 22.26 24.82
C ALA A 329 -16.10 23.09 24.94
N THR A 330 -17.25 22.43 24.91
CA THR A 330 -18.57 23.05 24.90
C THR A 330 -19.51 22.34 25.86
N LEU A 331 -20.48 23.09 26.38
CA LEU A 331 -21.56 22.54 27.20
C LEU A 331 -22.37 21.49 26.43
N PHE A 332 -22.67 21.73 25.16
CA PHE A 332 -23.37 20.77 24.29
C PHE A 332 -22.62 19.43 24.20
N GLY A 333 -21.28 19.47 24.09
CA GLY A 333 -20.47 18.26 24.11
C GLY A 333 -20.60 17.50 25.44
N MET A 334 -20.70 18.22 26.56
CA MET A 334 -20.88 17.64 27.89
C MET A 334 -22.26 17.02 28.07
N GLU A 335 -23.31 17.72 27.65
CA GLU A 335 -24.69 17.23 27.70
C GLU A 335 -24.82 15.90 26.92
N ARG A 336 -24.21 15.83 25.73
CA ARG A 336 -24.14 14.59 24.96
C ARG A 336 -23.46 13.48 25.75
N PHE A 337 -22.28 13.73 26.32
CA PHE A 337 -21.55 12.75 27.11
C PHE A 337 -22.39 12.23 28.30
N LEU A 338 -23.01 13.14 29.06
CA LEU A 338 -23.88 12.79 30.20
C LEU A 338 -25.07 11.92 29.75
N SER A 339 -25.68 12.22 28.60
CA SER A 339 -26.80 11.45 28.07
C SER A 339 -26.40 10.03 27.63
N GLU A 340 -25.23 9.90 26.99
CA GLU A 340 -24.70 8.62 26.49
C GLU A 340 -24.14 7.74 27.62
N ASN A 341 -23.86 8.33 28.79
CA ASN A 341 -23.23 7.65 29.93
C ASN A 341 -24.01 7.83 31.23
N ALA A 342 -25.34 7.97 31.15
CA ALA A 342 -26.19 8.25 32.32
C ALA A 342 -25.96 7.25 33.47
N GLU A 343 -25.73 5.98 33.14
CA GLU A 343 -25.47 4.89 34.09
C GLU A 343 -24.23 5.13 34.98
N LEU A 344 -23.22 5.88 34.51
CA LEU A 344 -22.02 6.21 35.31
C LEU A 344 -22.30 7.15 36.49
N PHE A 345 -23.47 7.81 36.47
CA PHE A 345 -23.86 8.82 37.43
C PHE A 345 -25.11 8.43 38.23
N ASP A 346 -25.59 7.19 38.09
CA ASP A 346 -26.69 6.67 38.89
C ASP A 346 -26.37 6.76 40.39
N GLY A 347 -27.26 7.42 41.14
CA GLY A 347 -27.10 7.63 42.58
C GLY A 347 -26.06 8.69 42.97
N LYS A 348 -25.45 9.40 42.01
CA LYS A 348 -24.54 10.53 42.28
C LYS A 348 -25.30 11.85 42.25
N HIS A 349 -24.85 12.82 43.06
CA HIS A 349 -25.35 14.19 43.01
C HIS A 349 -24.51 15.01 42.02
N LEU A 350 -25.12 15.41 40.91
CA LEU A 350 -24.51 16.29 39.90
C LEU A 350 -24.75 17.76 40.27
N VAL A 351 -23.69 18.55 40.39
CA VAL A 351 -23.76 19.99 40.67
C VAL A 351 -23.15 20.77 39.50
N HIS A 352 -23.86 21.75 38.96
CA HIS A 352 -23.32 22.63 37.92
C HIS A 352 -22.72 23.88 38.57
N LEU A 353 -21.43 24.11 38.33
CA LEU A 353 -20.68 25.28 38.79
C LEU A 353 -20.33 26.13 37.58
N GLU A 354 -21.07 27.21 37.40
CA GLU A 354 -20.89 28.15 36.31
C GLU A 354 -20.27 29.45 36.84
N SER A 355 -19.29 29.97 36.11
CA SER A 355 -18.68 31.28 36.39
C SER A 355 -19.28 32.32 35.46
N GLU A 356 -19.58 33.50 35.99
CA GLU A 356 -19.99 34.65 35.18
C GLU A 356 -18.77 35.38 34.60
N TYR A 357 -18.82 35.73 33.31
CA TYR A 357 -17.77 36.45 32.60
C TYR A 357 -18.36 37.71 31.94
N GLU A 358 -17.65 38.83 32.02
CA GLU A 358 -18.06 40.10 31.40
C GLU A 358 -18.02 40.02 29.86
N GLU A 359 -17.02 39.31 29.33
CA GLU A 359 -16.85 39.02 27.91
C GLU A 359 -16.78 37.50 27.70
N ASN A 360 -17.21 37.02 26.53
CA ASN A 360 -17.15 35.60 26.19
C ASN A 360 -15.68 35.14 26.13
N PRO A 361 -15.23 34.20 26.99
CA PRO A 361 -13.82 33.81 27.05
C PRO A 361 -13.26 33.25 25.74
N ASN A 362 -14.13 32.74 24.84
CA ASN A 362 -13.72 32.28 23.52
C ASN A 362 -13.23 33.40 22.60
N ASP A 363 -13.63 34.65 22.86
CA ASP A 363 -13.33 35.81 22.02
C ASP A 363 -12.03 36.54 22.43
N SER A 364 -11.37 36.10 23.51
CA SER A 364 -10.08 36.66 23.94
C SER A 364 -8.94 36.38 22.95
N ASP A 365 -7.99 37.31 22.83
CA ASP A 365 -6.83 37.18 21.92
C ASP A 365 -6.05 35.87 22.15
N ALA A 366 -5.85 35.48 23.41
CA ALA A 366 -5.18 34.23 23.77
C ALA A 366 -5.98 33.00 23.30
N SER A 367 -7.30 33.02 23.45
CA SER A 367 -8.20 31.95 22.96
C SER A 367 -8.14 31.85 21.44
N VAL A 368 -8.25 32.96 20.72
CA VAL A 368 -8.21 32.98 19.25
C VAL A 368 -6.88 32.45 18.72
N ALA A 369 -5.76 32.95 19.24
CA ALA A 369 -4.43 32.51 18.82
C ALA A 369 -4.19 31.02 19.13
N PHE A 370 -4.65 30.54 20.28
CA PHE A 370 -4.53 29.14 20.66
C PHE A 370 -5.44 28.23 19.80
N GLY A 371 -6.66 28.67 19.53
CA GLY A 371 -7.61 27.98 18.65
C GLY A 371 -7.05 27.82 17.23
N ASP A 372 -6.46 28.86 16.66
CA ASP A 372 -5.80 28.81 15.35
C ASP A 372 -4.66 27.80 15.28
N MET A 373 -3.88 27.69 16.36
CA MET A 373 -2.79 26.72 16.47
C MET A 373 -3.33 25.28 16.54
N CYS A 374 -4.41 25.06 17.29
CA CYS A 374 -5.07 23.76 17.37
C CYS A 374 -5.72 23.35 16.04
N ASP A 375 -6.41 24.27 15.38
CA ASP A 375 -7.02 24.02 14.06
C ASP A 375 -5.95 23.64 13.02
N LYS A 376 -4.81 24.35 12.99
CA LYS A 376 -3.67 23.99 12.12
C LYS A 376 -3.12 22.60 12.43
N LYS A 377 -3.00 22.22 13.70
CA LYS A 377 -2.54 20.87 14.10
C LYS A 377 -3.57 19.81 13.69
N PHE A 378 -4.85 20.06 13.92
CA PHE A 378 -5.93 19.16 13.54
C PHE A 378 -6.03 18.95 12.03
N ARG A 379 -6.00 20.02 11.23
CA ARG A 379 -6.03 19.93 9.75
C ARG A 379 -4.84 19.15 9.17
N ARG A 380 -3.70 19.12 9.87
CA ARG A 380 -2.56 18.27 9.49
C ARG A 380 -2.80 16.82 9.89
N ALA A 381 -3.31 16.56 11.09
CA ALA A 381 -3.51 15.21 11.60
C ALA A 381 -4.66 14.46 10.92
N ILE A 382 -5.69 15.17 10.46
CA ILE A 382 -6.89 14.55 9.89
C ILE A 382 -6.64 13.84 8.56
N SER A 383 -5.55 14.19 7.84
CA SER A 383 -5.24 13.57 6.55
C SER A 383 -4.97 12.07 6.62
N ASP A 384 -4.57 11.60 7.79
CA ASP A 384 -4.10 10.23 8.00
C ASP A 384 -5.20 9.34 8.60
N LEU A 385 -6.33 9.95 9.03
CA LEU A 385 -7.43 9.30 9.75
C LEU A 385 -6.96 8.34 10.84
N LYS A 386 -5.90 8.70 11.57
CA LYS A 386 -5.39 7.89 12.69
C LYS A 386 -5.90 8.40 14.02
N CYS A 387 -6.21 7.47 14.92
CA CYS A 387 -6.47 7.82 16.30
C CYS A 387 -5.18 8.22 17.01
N LEU A 388 -5.19 9.35 17.72
CA LEU A 388 -4.04 9.86 18.48
C LEU A 388 -3.55 8.93 19.60
N HIS A 389 -4.37 8.00 20.08
CA HIS A 389 -4.01 7.09 21.17
C HIS A 389 -3.54 5.72 20.69
N CYS A 390 -4.34 5.04 19.87
CA CYS A 390 -4.01 3.68 19.44
C CYS A 390 -3.23 3.62 18.12
N GLY A 391 -3.15 4.73 17.37
CA GLY A 391 -2.51 4.77 16.06
C GLY A 391 -3.24 4.01 14.95
N LEU A 392 -4.37 3.36 15.25
CA LEU A 392 -5.17 2.63 14.26
C LEU A 392 -6.02 3.60 13.43
N THR A 393 -6.39 3.15 12.23
CA THR A 393 -7.24 3.89 11.30
C THR A 393 -8.65 4.08 11.87
N ILE A 394 -9.26 5.22 11.55
CA ILE A 394 -10.64 5.57 11.86
C ILE A 394 -11.46 5.44 10.58
N ASN A 395 -12.09 4.29 10.40
CA ASN A 395 -13.13 4.07 9.38
C ASN A 395 -14.52 3.92 10.03
N GLU A 396 -14.69 4.39 11.28
CA GLU A 396 -15.97 4.41 11.99
C GLU A 396 -16.84 5.59 11.51
N PRO A 397 -18.18 5.47 11.49
CA PRO A 397 -19.06 6.55 10.99
C PRO A 397 -18.87 7.88 11.72
N LYS A 398 -18.50 7.79 13.00
CA LYS A 398 -18.28 8.95 13.86
C LYS A 398 -17.01 8.77 14.67
N ALA A 399 -16.20 9.82 14.72
CA ALA A 399 -15.00 9.90 15.53
C ALA A 399 -15.03 11.14 16.42
N LEU A 400 -14.27 11.11 17.51
CA LEU A 400 -14.12 12.28 18.38
C LEU A 400 -12.99 13.16 17.88
N MET A 401 -13.23 14.46 17.81
CA MET A 401 -12.19 15.47 17.69
C MET A 401 -11.71 15.80 19.09
N ILE A 402 -10.44 15.56 19.38
CA ILE A 402 -9.88 15.74 20.72
C ILE A 402 -8.65 16.64 20.72
N GLU A 403 -8.42 17.23 21.88
CA GLU A 403 -7.23 17.96 22.26
C GLU A 403 -6.53 17.22 23.42
N ILE A 404 -5.24 16.91 23.24
CA ILE A 404 -4.38 16.34 24.27
C ILE A 404 -3.54 17.48 24.86
N ASP A 405 -3.93 17.91 26.05
CA ASP A 405 -3.31 18.98 26.81
C ASP A 405 -2.99 18.49 28.22
N GLN A 406 -1.78 17.94 28.42
CA GLN A 406 -1.35 17.34 29.67
C GLN A 406 0.13 17.61 29.96
N ARG A 407 0.53 17.51 31.22
CA ARG A 407 1.93 17.71 31.65
C ARG A 407 2.89 16.78 30.90
N ALA A 408 4.07 17.32 30.57
CA ALA A 408 5.18 16.59 29.95
C ALA A 408 4.88 15.90 28.61
N VAL A 409 3.78 16.29 27.93
CA VAL A 409 3.45 15.80 26.58
C VAL A 409 3.25 16.99 25.66
N GLU A 410 3.70 16.87 24.41
CA GLU A 410 3.44 17.89 23.41
C GLU A 410 1.92 18.06 23.23
N HIS A 411 1.48 19.31 23.09
CA HIS A 411 0.09 19.61 22.80
C HIS A 411 -0.33 19.03 21.44
N LEU A 412 -1.36 18.19 21.39
CA LEU A 412 -1.84 17.56 20.15
C LEU A 412 -3.32 17.84 19.92
N ALA A 413 -3.72 17.94 18.65
CA ALA A 413 -5.11 18.07 18.22
C ALA A 413 -5.34 17.13 17.03
N GLY A 414 -6.39 16.32 17.09
CA GLY A 414 -6.59 15.24 16.12
C GLY A 414 -7.85 14.42 16.38
N LEU A 415 -7.91 13.24 15.75
CA LEU A 415 -9.03 12.32 15.88
C LEU A 415 -8.77 11.24 16.94
N CYS A 416 -9.85 10.69 17.48
CA CYS A 416 -9.81 9.57 18.41
C CYS A 416 -11.01 8.65 18.23
N HIS A 417 -10.80 7.33 18.29
CA HIS A 417 -11.90 6.38 18.42
C HIS A 417 -12.65 6.64 19.72
N ARG A 418 -13.97 6.44 19.71
CA ARG A 418 -14.80 6.66 20.90
C ARG A 418 -14.33 5.84 22.11
N LYS A 419 -13.87 4.61 21.88
CA LYS A 419 -13.33 3.74 22.94
C LYS A 419 -11.94 4.10 23.46
N CYS A 420 -11.19 4.93 22.72
CA CYS A 420 -9.81 5.29 23.07
C CYS A 420 -9.72 6.63 23.82
N VAL A 421 -10.82 7.35 23.98
CA VAL A 421 -10.84 8.62 24.71
C VAL A 421 -10.53 8.39 26.18
N ARG A 422 -9.64 9.22 26.74
CA ARG A 422 -9.29 9.24 28.16
C ARG A 422 -10.00 10.39 28.87
N PRO A 423 -10.25 10.30 30.19
CA PRO A 423 -10.92 11.36 30.95
C PRO A 423 -10.32 12.76 30.77
N ILE A 424 -8.99 12.84 30.69
CA ILE A 424 -8.26 14.10 30.50
C ILE A 424 -8.22 14.60 29.06
N ASN A 425 -8.69 13.85 28.07
CA ASN A 425 -8.78 14.38 26.71
C ASN A 425 -9.93 15.36 26.63
N ARG A 426 -9.63 16.56 26.13
CA ARG A 426 -10.66 17.57 25.91
C ARG A 426 -11.37 17.25 24.60
N VAL A 427 -12.60 16.77 24.68
CA VAL A 427 -13.43 16.49 23.50
C VAL A 427 -13.94 17.81 22.94
N VAL A 428 -13.47 18.15 21.76
CA VAL A 428 -13.78 19.43 21.11
C VAL A 428 -15.03 19.30 20.25
N GLY A 429 -15.23 18.17 19.59
CA GLY A 429 -16.37 17.94 18.72
C GLY A 429 -16.49 16.50 18.23
N LEU A 430 -17.46 16.30 17.34
CA LEU A 430 -17.65 15.07 16.59
C LEU A 430 -17.29 15.32 15.13
N VAL A 431 -16.74 14.28 14.52
CA VAL A 431 -16.42 14.22 13.11
C VAL A 431 -17.25 13.10 12.51
N GLU A 432 -18.06 13.42 11.50
CA GLU A 432 -18.69 12.39 10.67
C GLU A 432 -17.73 11.97 9.58
N VAL A 433 -17.34 10.70 9.58
CA VAL A 433 -16.51 10.14 8.51
C VAL A 433 -17.43 9.69 7.41
N LYS A 434 -17.62 10.55 6.41
CA LYS A 434 -18.25 10.14 5.16
C LYS A 434 -17.33 9.19 4.40
N GLY A 435 -17.83 8.08 3.94
CA GLY A 435 -18.63 7.15 4.69
C GLY A 435 -17.70 6.08 5.26
N ALA A 436 -18.14 5.63 6.41
CA ALA A 436 -17.54 4.53 7.09
C ALA A 436 -17.81 3.21 6.40
N VAL A 437 -16.94 2.25 6.71
CA VAL A 437 -17.13 0.87 6.30
C VAL A 437 -18.21 0.26 7.20
N GLU A 438 -19.26 -0.32 6.59
CA GLU A 438 -20.36 -0.93 7.33
C GLU A 438 -19.86 -2.13 8.15
N GLU A 439 -18.99 -2.93 7.53
CA GLU A 439 -18.41 -4.12 8.12
C GLU A 439 -17.57 -3.78 9.36
N ALA A 440 -18.06 -4.19 10.53
CA ALA A 440 -17.44 -3.90 11.82
C ALA A 440 -15.95 -4.28 11.89
N HIS A 441 -15.56 -5.39 11.25
CA HIS A 441 -14.18 -5.89 11.26
C HIS A 441 -13.19 -5.04 10.45
N LEU A 442 -13.67 -4.15 9.58
CA LEU A 442 -12.85 -3.23 8.77
C LEU A 442 -12.75 -1.80 9.36
N ARG A 443 -13.48 -1.51 10.44
CA ARG A 443 -13.55 -0.15 11.03
C ARG A 443 -12.21 0.38 11.54
N THR A 444 -11.30 -0.50 11.93
CA THR A 444 -9.93 -0.17 12.37
C THR A 444 -8.85 -0.63 11.39
N PHE A 445 -9.25 -1.25 10.27
CA PHE A 445 -8.32 -1.82 9.30
C PHE A 445 -7.77 -0.74 8.37
N ASP A 446 -6.45 -0.73 8.17
CA ASP A 446 -5.81 0.21 7.27
C ASP A 446 -5.88 -0.27 5.80
N ALA A 447 -7.07 -0.11 5.22
CA ALA A 447 -7.35 -0.47 3.83
C ALA A 447 -6.46 0.28 2.83
N LEU A 448 -6.10 1.53 3.13
CA LEU A 448 -5.23 2.34 2.27
C LEU A 448 -3.80 1.78 2.27
N ALA A 449 -3.23 1.53 3.45
CA ALA A 449 -1.91 0.93 3.55
C ALA A 449 -1.88 -0.46 2.91
N TRP A 450 -2.87 -1.31 3.21
CA TRP A 450 -2.95 -2.64 2.60
C TRP A 450 -3.05 -2.56 1.07
N GLY A 451 -3.93 -1.70 0.53
CA GLY A 451 -4.13 -1.56 -0.92
C GLY A 451 -2.87 -1.10 -1.63
N LYS A 452 -2.14 -0.14 -1.04
CA LYS A 452 -0.85 0.33 -1.56
C LYS A 452 0.22 -0.76 -1.55
N ARG A 453 0.32 -1.51 -0.45
CA ARG A 453 1.31 -2.59 -0.31
C ARG A 453 0.99 -3.78 -1.22
N LEU A 454 -0.28 -4.11 -1.43
CA LEU A 454 -0.70 -5.24 -2.26
C LEU A 454 -0.20 -5.13 -3.70
N MET A 455 -0.14 -3.90 -4.25
CA MET A 455 0.33 -3.65 -5.62
C MET A 455 1.76 -4.16 -5.89
N ARG A 456 2.59 -4.31 -4.84
CA ARG A 456 3.94 -4.91 -4.90
C ARG A 456 4.12 -6.06 -3.90
N GLY A 457 3.04 -6.64 -3.40
CA GLY A 457 3.08 -7.67 -2.37
C GLY A 457 2.58 -9.03 -2.82
N GLN A 458 2.58 -9.98 -1.88
CA GLN A 458 2.02 -11.32 -2.00
C GLN A 458 2.61 -12.15 -3.16
N ALA A 459 3.86 -11.91 -3.55
CA ALA A 459 4.45 -12.60 -4.70
C ALA A 459 4.41 -14.14 -4.53
N GLY A 460 4.89 -14.63 -3.39
CA GLY A 460 4.89 -16.06 -3.08
C GLY A 460 3.50 -16.61 -2.75
N VAL A 461 2.60 -15.79 -2.18
CA VAL A 461 1.21 -16.20 -1.90
C VAL A 461 0.47 -16.46 -3.21
N ARG A 462 0.62 -15.58 -4.21
CA ARG A 462 0.03 -15.80 -5.55
C ARG A 462 0.57 -17.06 -6.20
N GLU A 463 1.88 -17.22 -6.21
CA GLU A 463 2.53 -18.41 -6.78
C GLU A 463 2.02 -19.70 -6.11
N ALA A 464 1.95 -19.71 -4.77
CA ALA A 464 1.42 -20.86 -4.04
C ALA A 464 -0.07 -21.13 -4.34
N LEU A 465 -0.89 -20.08 -4.52
CA LEU A 465 -2.30 -20.23 -4.91
C LEU A 465 -2.43 -20.81 -6.32
N GLU A 466 -1.66 -20.32 -7.28
CA GLU A 466 -1.66 -20.81 -8.67
C GLU A 466 -1.27 -22.30 -8.71
N ILE A 467 -0.17 -22.67 -8.06
CA ILE A 467 0.27 -24.08 -7.98
C ILE A 467 -0.78 -24.95 -7.29
N THR A 468 -1.39 -24.46 -6.21
CA THR A 468 -2.45 -25.18 -5.48
C THR A 468 -3.66 -25.43 -6.36
N GLN A 469 -4.06 -24.45 -7.19
CA GLN A 469 -5.17 -24.60 -8.13
C GLN A 469 -4.85 -25.59 -9.25
N GLU A 470 -3.64 -25.53 -9.81
CA GLU A 470 -3.21 -26.43 -10.89
C GLU A 470 -3.09 -27.89 -10.42
N ARG A 471 -2.54 -28.09 -9.22
CA ARG A 471 -2.30 -29.44 -8.66
C ARG A 471 -3.51 -30.01 -7.92
N GLY A 472 -4.47 -29.17 -7.55
CA GLY A 472 -5.63 -29.56 -6.75
C GLY A 472 -5.29 -29.98 -5.30
N MET A 473 -4.11 -29.61 -4.79
CA MET A 473 -3.65 -29.90 -3.43
C MET A 473 -2.96 -28.69 -2.80
N PRO A 474 -3.14 -28.44 -1.49
CA PRO A 474 -2.45 -27.37 -0.77
C PRO A 474 -0.93 -27.43 -0.97
N THR A 475 -0.34 -26.35 -1.48
CA THR A 475 1.12 -26.22 -1.62
C THR A 475 1.66 -25.42 -0.45
N PRO A 476 2.52 -25.99 0.42
CA PRO A 476 3.07 -25.25 1.54
C PRO A 476 4.08 -24.19 1.05
N MET A 477 4.07 -23.03 1.69
CA MET A 477 5.13 -22.04 1.56
C MET A 477 6.18 -22.27 2.62
N ILE A 478 7.46 -22.24 2.24
CA ILE A 478 8.56 -22.38 3.18
C ILE A 478 8.93 -21.01 3.77
N TRP A 479 9.06 -20.97 5.08
CA TRP A 479 9.52 -19.81 5.83
C TRP A 479 10.92 -20.05 6.39
N ASN A 480 11.90 -19.32 5.88
CA ASN A 480 13.27 -19.30 6.39
C ASN A 480 13.52 -18.01 7.22
N PRO A 481 13.75 -18.10 8.54
CA PRO A 481 14.08 -16.94 9.36
C PRO A 481 15.50 -16.38 9.13
N GLU A 482 16.42 -17.13 8.52
CA GLU A 482 17.82 -16.71 8.35
C GLU A 482 18.01 -15.63 7.28
N ASN A 483 17.08 -15.55 6.33
CA ASN A 483 17.05 -14.52 5.27
C ASN A 483 16.87 -13.09 5.81
N LEU A 484 16.65 -12.91 7.12
CA LEU A 484 16.48 -11.62 7.79
C LEU A 484 17.79 -10.90 8.14
N ARG A 485 18.92 -11.60 8.20
CA ARG A 485 20.13 -11.11 8.91
C ARG A 485 21.18 -10.43 8.03
N GLN A 486 20.85 -10.12 6.78
CA GLN A 486 21.86 -10.06 5.73
C GLN A 486 22.05 -8.68 5.06
N GLU A 487 21.15 -7.72 5.27
CA GLU A 487 21.20 -6.40 4.60
C GLU A 487 22.40 -5.51 4.99
N ALA A 488 23.18 -5.88 6.01
CA ALA A 488 24.42 -5.17 6.37
C ALA A 488 25.69 -5.80 5.77
N LEU A 489 25.60 -7.00 5.20
CA LEU A 489 26.77 -7.79 4.82
C LEU A 489 27.25 -7.46 3.40
N SER A 490 28.55 -7.54 3.14
CA SER A 490 29.17 -6.92 1.96
C SER A 490 29.51 -7.89 0.82
N TYR A 491 29.13 -9.16 0.91
CA TYR A 491 29.37 -10.15 -0.15
C TYR A 491 28.07 -10.85 -0.54
N CYS A 492 28.01 -11.36 -1.77
CA CYS A 492 26.93 -12.19 -2.28
C CYS A 492 27.50 -13.24 -3.26
N VAL A 493 26.64 -14.15 -3.72
CA VAL A 493 27.01 -15.17 -4.70
C VAL A 493 26.40 -14.85 -6.06
N GLU A 494 27.26 -14.78 -7.07
CA GLU A 494 26.91 -14.59 -8.49
C GLU A 494 27.11 -15.91 -9.23
N CYS A 495 26.10 -16.33 -9.99
CA CYS A 495 26.15 -17.48 -10.88
C CYS A 495 26.26 -17.02 -12.33
N GLU A 496 27.33 -17.40 -13.02
CA GLU A 496 27.51 -17.23 -14.46
C GLU A 496 26.77 -18.35 -15.22
N LEU A 497 26.00 -17.97 -16.24
CA LEU A 497 25.26 -18.89 -17.09
C LEU A 497 25.97 -19.13 -18.43
N ASP A 498 25.47 -20.07 -19.22
CA ASP A 498 26.11 -20.52 -20.46
C ASP A 498 26.04 -19.52 -21.62
N ASP A 499 25.06 -18.62 -21.58
CA ASP A 499 24.96 -17.45 -22.45
C ASP A 499 25.89 -16.29 -22.01
N GLY A 500 26.60 -16.44 -20.89
CA GLY A 500 27.45 -15.41 -20.28
C GLY A 500 26.68 -14.40 -19.42
N SER A 501 25.38 -14.61 -19.22
CA SER A 501 24.61 -13.83 -18.26
C SER A 501 24.95 -14.21 -16.83
N ARG A 502 24.54 -13.36 -15.89
CA ARG A 502 24.88 -13.52 -14.48
C ARG A 502 23.66 -13.29 -13.62
N HIS A 503 23.45 -14.19 -12.67
CA HIS A 503 22.33 -14.14 -11.74
C HIS A 503 22.84 -14.21 -10.32
N PHE A 504 22.35 -13.30 -9.47
CA PHE A 504 22.64 -13.35 -8.06
C PHE A 504 21.74 -14.37 -7.38
N MET A 505 22.26 -15.07 -6.38
CA MET A 505 21.43 -15.85 -5.49
C MET A 505 20.45 -14.89 -4.79
N THR A 506 19.16 -15.19 -4.93
CA THR A 506 18.10 -14.41 -4.30
C THR A 506 17.30 -15.27 -3.35
N ALA A 507 16.80 -14.65 -2.29
CA ALA A 507 15.81 -15.21 -1.41
C ALA A 507 14.66 -14.20 -1.30
N ARG A 508 13.43 -14.64 -1.58
CA ARG A 508 12.23 -13.78 -1.52
C ARG A 508 12.36 -12.51 -2.37
N GLY A 509 12.97 -12.64 -3.56
CA GLY A 509 13.19 -11.51 -4.47
C GLY A 509 14.27 -10.51 -4.03
N LYS A 510 15.09 -10.82 -3.01
CA LYS A 510 16.23 -9.99 -2.58
C LYS A 510 17.54 -10.74 -2.73
N ILE A 511 18.63 -10.04 -3.04
CA ILE A 511 19.97 -10.65 -3.11
C ILE A 511 20.37 -11.16 -1.73
N VAL A 512 20.80 -12.42 -1.65
CA VAL A 512 21.35 -13.02 -0.42
C VAL A 512 22.72 -12.42 -0.16
N ARG A 513 22.92 -11.86 1.02
CA ARG A 513 24.14 -11.14 1.39
C ARG A 513 24.80 -11.82 2.58
N SER A 514 26.09 -12.06 2.54
CA SER A 514 26.80 -12.76 3.62
C SER A 514 28.19 -12.17 3.87
N THR A 515 28.91 -12.74 4.83
CA THR A 515 30.35 -12.50 4.95
C THR A 515 31.08 -13.13 3.76
N GLU A 516 32.31 -12.67 3.48
CA GLU A 516 33.17 -13.24 2.43
C GLU A 516 33.36 -14.76 2.60
N PRO A 517 33.74 -15.31 3.78
CA PRO A 517 33.93 -16.74 3.94
C PRO A 517 32.63 -17.55 3.73
N GLU A 518 31.48 -17.02 4.15
CA GLU A 518 30.19 -17.67 3.91
C GLU A 518 29.83 -17.67 2.42
N SER A 519 30.07 -16.57 1.70
CA SER A 519 29.82 -16.48 0.25
C SER A 519 30.74 -17.42 -0.51
N GLU A 520 32.00 -17.55 -0.12
CA GLU A 520 32.94 -18.52 -0.72
C GLU A 520 32.48 -19.96 -0.48
N ALA A 521 32.03 -20.28 0.74
CA ALA A 521 31.51 -21.60 1.07
C ALA A 521 30.22 -21.91 0.28
N MET A 522 29.29 -20.96 0.18
CA MET A 522 28.07 -21.09 -0.62
C MET A 522 28.39 -21.28 -2.10
N ALA A 523 29.28 -20.48 -2.68
CA ALA A 523 29.72 -20.61 -4.07
C ALA A 523 30.39 -21.96 -4.33
N ALA A 524 31.22 -22.46 -3.39
CA ALA A 524 31.83 -23.78 -3.49
C ALA A 524 30.79 -24.91 -3.50
N GLU A 525 29.74 -24.80 -2.67
CA GLU A 525 28.65 -25.76 -2.64
C GLU A 525 27.79 -25.72 -3.91
N TYR A 526 27.44 -24.52 -4.39
CA TYR A 526 26.76 -24.37 -5.68
C TYR A 526 27.55 -25.01 -6.82
N ASN A 527 28.86 -24.77 -6.89
CA ASN A 527 29.72 -25.39 -7.89
C ASN A 527 29.79 -26.92 -7.76
N ARG A 528 29.69 -27.46 -6.53
CA ARG A 528 29.57 -28.91 -6.32
C ARG A 528 28.27 -29.43 -6.93
N GLN A 529 27.15 -28.79 -6.63
CA GLN A 529 25.84 -29.17 -7.15
C GLN A 529 25.78 -29.07 -8.68
N ILE A 530 26.30 -27.99 -9.27
CA ILE A 530 26.40 -27.81 -10.72
C ILE A 530 27.09 -29.02 -11.36
N ARG A 531 28.22 -29.47 -10.82
CA ARG A 531 28.93 -30.66 -11.32
C ARG A 531 28.10 -31.94 -11.17
N VAL A 532 27.50 -32.17 -10.01
CA VAL A 532 26.67 -33.37 -9.73
C VAL A 532 25.51 -33.49 -10.73
N TRP A 533 24.80 -32.39 -10.99
CA TRP A 533 23.65 -32.37 -11.89
C TRP A 533 24.05 -32.41 -13.36
N GLN A 534 25.20 -31.83 -13.72
CA GLN A 534 25.82 -32.03 -15.04
C GLN A 534 26.17 -33.51 -15.29
N GLU A 535 26.76 -34.21 -14.32
CA GLU A 535 27.06 -35.64 -14.42
C GLU A 535 25.80 -36.51 -14.59
N LYS A 536 24.70 -36.11 -13.93
CA LYS A 536 23.37 -36.72 -14.10
C LYS A 536 22.70 -36.42 -15.45
N LYS A 537 23.33 -35.59 -16.30
CA LYS A 537 22.77 -35.08 -17.57
C LYS A 537 21.46 -34.31 -17.39
N ASP A 538 21.29 -33.67 -16.24
CA ASP A 538 20.13 -32.84 -15.92
C ASP A 538 20.63 -31.55 -15.23
N PRO A 539 21.38 -30.70 -15.95
CA PRO A 539 22.12 -29.59 -15.35
C PRO A 539 21.20 -28.57 -14.67
N LEU A 540 21.74 -27.91 -13.65
CA LEU A 540 21.07 -26.78 -13.00
C LEU A 540 21.07 -25.56 -13.91
N GLY A 541 20.02 -24.76 -13.83
CA GLY A 541 19.88 -23.54 -14.62
C GLY A 541 18.80 -22.61 -14.06
N TYR A 542 18.55 -21.55 -14.80
CA TYR A 542 17.47 -20.60 -14.55
C TYR A 542 16.57 -20.52 -15.78
N ASN A 543 15.25 -20.42 -15.55
CA ASN A 543 14.37 -19.82 -16.55
C ASN A 543 14.68 -18.33 -16.61
N LEU A 544 15.12 -17.85 -17.77
CA LEU A 544 15.61 -16.49 -17.93
C LEU A 544 14.49 -15.46 -17.94
N ASP A 545 13.22 -15.85 -18.01
CA ASP A 545 12.09 -14.94 -17.94
C ASP A 545 11.52 -14.89 -16.51
N THR A 546 11.37 -16.05 -15.85
CA THR A 546 10.76 -16.15 -14.52
C THR A 546 11.76 -16.18 -13.35
N LEU A 547 13.06 -16.37 -13.63
CA LEU A 547 14.14 -16.56 -12.65
C LEU A 547 13.98 -17.80 -11.77
N VAL A 548 13.08 -18.72 -12.12
CA VAL A 548 12.97 -20.00 -11.44
C VAL A 548 14.28 -20.77 -11.60
N TYR A 549 14.85 -21.21 -10.48
CA TYR A 549 16.05 -22.04 -10.41
C TYR A 549 15.67 -23.49 -10.20
N ALA A 550 16.09 -24.38 -11.11
CA ALA A 550 15.89 -25.82 -10.96
C ALA A 550 16.83 -26.60 -11.90
N ASN A 551 16.74 -27.93 -11.88
CA ASN A 551 17.34 -28.75 -12.93
C ASN A 551 16.62 -28.58 -14.27
N TYR A 552 17.32 -28.88 -15.36
CA TYR A 552 16.86 -28.63 -16.72
C TYR A 552 15.52 -29.29 -17.04
N SER A 553 15.31 -30.53 -16.59
CA SER A 553 14.08 -31.29 -16.81
C SER A 553 12.86 -30.63 -16.16
N MET A 554 13.00 -30.12 -14.93
CA MET A 554 11.96 -29.37 -14.23
C MET A 554 11.70 -28.03 -14.90
N LEU A 555 12.75 -27.28 -15.24
CA LEU A 555 12.59 -26.00 -15.96
C LEU A 555 11.86 -26.20 -17.29
N LEU A 556 12.22 -27.23 -18.06
CA LEU A 556 11.58 -27.53 -19.34
C LEU A 556 10.09 -27.88 -19.18
N SER A 557 9.71 -28.52 -18.07
CA SER A 557 8.31 -28.86 -17.79
C SER A 557 7.43 -27.64 -17.44
N GLN A 558 8.04 -26.57 -16.92
CA GLN A 558 7.37 -25.35 -16.50
C GLN A 558 7.48 -24.22 -17.53
N LYS A 559 8.43 -24.35 -18.46
CA LYS A 559 8.74 -23.38 -19.49
C LYS A 559 7.55 -23.13 -20.41
N ARG A 560 7.19 -21.86 -20.59
CA ARG A 560 6.18 -21.41 -21.57
C ARG A 560 6.82 -21.14 -22.94
N ASP A 561 5.98 -21.11 -23.98
CA ASP A 561 6.43 -20.80 -25.34
C ASP A 561 7.13 -19.45 -25.41
N GLY A 562 8.35 -19.44 -25.96
CA GLY A 562 9.16 -18.23 -26.11
C GLY A 562 10.04 -17.89 -24.90
N GLU A 563 9.91 -18.58 -23.76
CA GLU A 563 10.85 -18.42 -22.65
C GLU A 563 12.22 -19.03 -23.01
N GLU A 564 13.27 -18.67 -22.28
CA GLU A 564 14.61 -19.22 -22.46
C GLU A 564 15.15 -19.83 -21.16
N ILE A 565 16.03 -20.83 -21.27
CA ILE A 565 16.68 -21.46 -20.12
C ILE A 565 18.18 -21.23 -20.26
N GLY A 566 18.81 -20.62 -19.26
CA GLY A 566 20.26 -20.47 -19.16
C GLY A 566 20.83 -21.46 -18.15
N LEU A 567 21.87 -22.19 -18.54
CA LEU A 567 22.46 -23.25 -17.71
C LEU A 567 23.58 -22.69 -16.84
N CYS A 568 23.60 -23.08 -15.57
CA CYS A 568 24.63 -22.67 -14.63
C CYS A 568 26.00 -23.23 -15.04
N ARG A 569 26.99 -22.34 -15.17
CA ARG A 569 28.39 -22.72 -15.41
C ARG A 569 29.21 -22.71 -14.14
N GLU A 570 29.18 -21.61 -13.41
CA GLU A 570 30.04 -21.38 -12.26
C GLU A 570 29.39 -20.39 -11.29
N ALA A 571 29.56 -20.61 -10.00
CA ALA A 571 29.21 -19.65 -8.95
C ALA A 571 30.47 -19.03 -8.32
N ARG A 572 30.44 -17.74 -8.01
CA ARG A 572 31.56 -17.01 -7.37
C ARG A 572 31.05 -16.09 -6.28
N ALA A 573 31.85 -15.95 -5.22
CA ALA A 573 31.67 -14.91 -4.22
C ALA A 573 32.11 -13.56 -4.81
N VAL A 574 31.26 -12.54 -4.70
CA VAL A 574 31.55 -11.20 -5.18
C VAL A 574 31.16 -10.16 -4.13
N GLN A 575 31.83 -9.01 -4.16
CA GLN A 575 31.48 -7.90 -3.27
C GLN A 575 30.13 -7.30 -3.69
N TYR A 576 29.21 -7.24 -2.75
CA TYR A 576 27.91 -6.63 -2.94
C TYR A 576 28.04 -5.11 -3.18
N SER A 577 27.23 -4.61 -4.10
CA SER A 577 27.00 -3.18 -4.29
C SER A 577 25.49 -2.93 -4.37
N ALA A 578 25.02 -1.79 -3.84
CA ALA A 578 23.63 -1.36 -3.98
C ALA A 578 23.19 -1.26 -5.46
N PHE A 579 24.15 -1.08 -6.37
CA PHE A 579 23.90 -1.11 -7.80
C PHE A 579 23.42 -2.48 -8.31
N MET A 580 23.78 -3.58 -7.64
CA MET A 580 23.37 -4.94 -8.03
C MET A 580 21.89 -5.21 -7.76
N GLU A 581 21.29 -4.54 -6.77
CA GLU A 581 19.85 -4.67 -6.47
C GLU A 581 18.96 -3.87 -7.43
N LYS A 582 19.52 -2.86 -8.11
CA LYS A 582 18.78 -2.02 -9.05
C LYS A 582 18.47 -2.85 -10.29
N GLY A 583 17.22 -3.27 -10.44
CA GLY A 583 16.77 -4.22 -11.49
C GLY A 583 16.23 -5.54 -10.94
N VAL A 584 16.54 -5.86 -9.68
CA VAL A 584 15.85 -6.93 -8.95
C VAL A 584 14.52 -6.35 -8.49
N ALA A 585 13.43 -6.98 -8.89
CA ALA A 585 12.11 -6.47 -8.59
C ALA A 585 11.82 -6.56 -7.08
N LYS A 586 11.56 -5.41 -6.46
CA LYS A 586 11.28 -5.30 -5.02
C LYS A 586 9.81 -5.66 -4.76
N TYR A 587 9.57 -6.91 -4.43
CA TYR A 587 8.26 -7.39 -4.00
C TYR A 587 8.31 -7.91 -2.57
N GLU A 588 7.22 -7.72 -1.84
CA GLU A 588 7.00 -8.47 -0.60
C GLU A 588 6.53 -9.88 -0.98
N TRP A 589 7.12 -10.90 -0.36
CA TRP A 589 6.88 -12.30 -0.71
C TRP A 589 5.60 -12.82 -0.06
N TYR A 590 5.38 -12.50 1.22
CA TYR A 590 4.22 -12.94 1.99
C TYR A 590 3.18 -11.83 2.13
N ALA A 591 3.64 -10.64 2.49
CA ALA A 591 2.81 -9.50 2.87
C ALA A 591 2.33 -8.67 1.66
N PRO A 592 1.29 -7.84 1.80
CA PRO A 592 0.51 -7.63 3.02
C PRO A 592 -0.48 -8.77 3.28
N LEU A 593 -0.76 -9.07 4.55
CA LEU A 593 -1.76 -10.06 4.97
C LEU A 593 -2.63 -9.48 6.09
N CYS A 594 -3.76 -10.11 6.36
CA CYS A 594 -4.63 -9.77 7.49
C CYS A 594 -4.54 -10.84 8.57
N LYS A 595 -4.50 -10.43 9.84
CA LYS A 595 -4.69 -11.30 11.01
C LYS A 595 -6.00 -10.97 11.70
N LEU A 596 -6.68 -11.97 12.26
CA LEU A 596 -7.82 -11.74 13.13
C LEU A 596 -7.31 -11.37 14.53
N MET A 597 -7.85 -10.31 15.11
CA MET A 597 -7.50 -9.84 16.45
C MET A 597 -8.74 -9.73 17.33
N HIS A 598 -8.55 -9.91 18.64
CA HIS A 598 -9.59 -9.57 19.60
C HIS A 598 -9.84 -8.05 19.60
N PRO A 599 -11.09 -7.56 19.67
CA PRO A 599 -11.38 -6.13 19.58
C PRO A 599 -10.68 -5.25 20.61
N ASP A 600 -10.39 -5.80 21.79
CA ASP A 600 -9.87 -5.08 22.96
C ASP A 600 -8.43 -5.45 23.34
N SER A 601 -7.73 -6.23 22.51
CA SER A 601 -6.32 -6.55 22.74
C SER A 601 -5.56 -6.76 21.42
N ASP A 602 -4.23 -6.67 21.45
CA ASP A 602 -3.39 -7.04 20.30
C ASP A 602 -3.19 -8.58 20.19
N GLN A 603 -4.04 -9.37 20.86
CA GLN A 603 -3.97 -10.82 20.77
C GLN A 603 -4.59 -11.31 19.46
N THR A 604 -3.86 -12.19 18.78
CA THR A 604 -4.29 -12.82 17.53
C THR A 604 -5.22 -13.98 17.83
N ILE A 605 -6.33 -14.08 17.11
CA ILE A 605 -7.29 -15.18 17.25
C ILE A 605 -6.74 -16.43 16.54
N SER A 606 -6.84 -17.59 17.19
CA SER A 606 -6.46 -18.89 16.64
C SER A 606 -7.67 -19.81 16.43
N LEU A 607 -7.56 -20.72 15.46
CA LEU A 607 -8.45 -21.86 15.22
C LEU A 607 -7.77 -23.10 15.80
N GLY A 608 -7.86 -23.30 17.12
CA GLY A 608 -7.07 -24.33 17.81
C GLY A 608 -5.57 -24.00 17.78
N LEU A 609 -4.75 -24.88 17.20
CA LEU A 609 -3.30 -24.68 17.03
C LEU A 609 -2.94 -23.93 15.73
N THR A 610 -3.94 -23.42 15.00
CA THR A 610 -3.74 -22.73 13.73
C THR A 610 -3.98 -21.23 13.88
N ILE A 611 -3.07 -20.41 13.39
CA ILE A 611 -3.27 -18.97 13.19
C ILE A 611 -3.72 -18.75 11.74
N PRO A 612 -4.99 -18.39 11.51
CA PRO A 612 -5.47 -18.07 10.18
C PRO A 612 -4.99 -16.68 9.76
N LEU A 613 -4.35 -16.60 8.60
CA LEU A 613 -4.07 -15.32 7.93
C LEU A 613 -4.92 -15.23 6.68
N LEU A 614 -5.34 -14.01 6.31
CA LEU A 614 -6.14 -13.77 5.12
C LEU A 614 -5.35 -12.96 4.10
N SER A 615 -5.35 -13.42 2.86
CA SER A 615 -4.72 -12.73 1.73
C SER A 615 -5.60 -11.64 1.13
N ASP A 616 -6.90 -11.62 1.45
CA ASP A 616 -7.87 -10.65 0.93
C ASP A 616 -8.89 -10.28 2.02
N PRO A 617 -8.86 -9.04 2.55
CA PRO A 617 -9.79 -8.61 3.59
C PRO A 617 -11.25 -8.63 3.14
N LEU A 618 -11.55 -8.49 1.83
CA LEU A 618 -12.92 -8.53 1.32
C LEU A 618 -13.54 -9.94 1.38
N ARG A 619 -12.72 -10.98 1.53
CA ARG A 619 -13.17 -12.37 1.64
C ARG A 619 -13.37 -12.85 3.08
N THR A 620 -13.11 -11.99 4.07
CA THR A 620 -13.17 -12.32 5.50
C THR A 620 -14.49 -12.97 5.90
N SER A 621 -15.62 -12.38 5.50
CA SER A 621 -16.96 -12.92 5.83
C SER A 621 -17.17 -14.33 5.29
N ALA A 622 -16.67 -14.63 4.09
CA ALA A 622 -16.80 -15.97 3.49
C ALA A 622 -15.99 -17.02 4.25
N PHE A 623 -14.80 -16.66 4.74
CA PHE A 623 -13.98 -17.55 5.58
C PHE A 623 -14.63 -17.79 6.94
N VAL A 624 -15.09 -16.74 7.62
CA VAL A 624 -15.76 -16.87 8.93
C VAL A 624 -17.05 -17.71 8.83
N GLU A 625 -17.84 -17.54 7.75
CA GLU A 625 -19.02 -18.37 7.51
C GLU A 625 -18.64 -19.85 7.28
N ASN A 626 -17.55 -20.11 6.56
CA ASN A 626 -17.03 -21.46 6.38
C ASN A 626 -16.61 -22.08 7.73
N TRP A 627 -15.85 -21.36 8.55
CA TRP A 627 -15.39 -21.85 9.84
C TRP A 627 -16.56 -22.09 10.80
N LYS A 628 -17.60 -21.24 10.76
CA LYS A 628 -18.85 -21.46 11.50
C LYS A 628 -19.53 -22.77 11.10
N LYS A 629 -19.58 -23.10 9.81
CA LYS A 629 -20.10 -24.39 9.32
C LYS A 629 -19.23 -25.58 9.76
N ALA A 630 -17.94 -25.35 10.02
CA ALA A 630 -17.02 -26.33 10.60
C ALA A 630 -17.10 -26.42 12.14
N GLY A 631 -18.01 -25.67 12.78
CA GLY A 631 -18.20 -25.66 14.23
C GLY A 631 -17.33 -24.67 15.00
N ILE A 632 -16.66 -23.74 14.30
CA ILE A 632 -15.83 -22.69 14.91
C ILE A 632 -16.54 -21.33 14.76
N ASP A 633 -17.17 -20.87 15.84
CA ASP A 633 -17.93 -19.60 15.84
C ASP A 633 -17.08 -18.48 16.46
N ILE A 634 -16.60 -17.56 15.62
CA ILE A 634 -15.91 -16.34 16.05
C ILE A 634 -16.93 -15.22 16.11
N GLN A 635 -17.33 -14.81 17.33
CA GLN A 635 -18.41 -13.84 17.50
C GLN A 635 -17.97 -12.39 17.25
N GLU A 636 -16.81 -11.99 17.79
CA GLU A 636 -16.29 -10.63 17.66
C GLU A 636 -14.80 -10.64 17.36
N PHE A 637 -14.39 -9.87 16.34
CA PHE A 637 -13.00 -9.70 15.95
C PHE A 637 -12.82 -8.41 15.16
N SER A 638 -11.57 -7.94 15.11
CA SER A 638 -11.10 -6.91 14.18
C SER A 638 -10.02 -7.48 13.26
N LEU A 639 -9.78 -6.83 12.12
CA LEU A 639 -8.64 -7.17 11.27
C LEU A 639 -7.43 -6.30 11.62
N GLY A 640 -6.30 -6.96 11.84
CA GLY A 640 -4.98 -6.35 11.92
C GLY A 640 -4.23 -6.49 10.60
N LEU A 641 -3.42 -5.49 10.25
CA LEU A 641 -2.56 -5.51 9.06
C LEU A 641 -1.19 -6.11 9.41
N ILE A 642 -0.75 -7.08 8.62
CA ILE A 642 0.66 -7.46 8.47
C ILE A 642 1.14 -6.73 7.23
N GLU A 643 1.85 -5.61 7.44
CA GLU A 643 2.09 -4.63 6.38
C GLU A 643 3.14 -5.09 5.35
N ASP A 644 4.23 -5.68 5.84
CA ASP A 644 5.40 -6.07 5.06
C ASP A 644 5.98 -7.41 5.55
N ASP A 645 6.97 -7.93 4.85
CA ASP A 645 7.60 -9.20 5.22
C ASP A 645 8.33 -9.10 6.56
N VAL A 646 8.76 -7.90 7.00
CA VAL A 646 9.39 -7.72 8.33
C VAL A 646 8.36 -8.03 9.42
N ALA A 647 7.17 -7.45 9.34
CA ALA A 647 6.07 -7.72 10.25
C ALA A 647 5.64 -9.20 10.20
N PHE A 648 5.59 -9.79 8.99
CA PHE A 648 5.30 -11.21 8.83
C PHE A 648 6.33 -12.09 9.54
N ASN A 649 7.62 -11.80 9.37
CA ASN A 649 8.70 -12.54 9.99
C ASN A 649 8.67 -12.45 11.52
N GLN A 650 8.38 -11.27 12.08
CA GLN A 650 8.21 -11.09 13.53
C GLN A 650 7.04 -11.91 14.07
N LEU A 651 5.94 -12.02 13.31
CA LEU A 651 4.83 -12.89 13.66
C LEU A 651 5.26 -14.37 13.64
N MET A 652 5.88 -14.83 12.56
CA MET A 652 6.31 -16.22 12.41
C MET A 652 7.30 -16.67 13.50
N GLN A 653 8.21 -15.78 13.93
CA GLN A 653 9.12 -16.05 15.06
C GLN A 653 8.34 -16.31 16.35
N ARG A 654 7.41 -15.42 16.71
CA ARG A 654 6.56 -15.58 17.91
C ARG A 654 5.69 -16.84 17.85
N ILE A 655 5.16 -17.18 16.67
CA ILE A 655 4.32 -18.37 16.50
C ILE A 655 5.14 -19.66 16.64
N SER A 656 6.35 -19.68 16.07
CA SER A 656 7.24 -20.86 16.11
C SER A 656 7.68 -21.22 17.53
N GLU A 657 7.79 -20.24 18.43
CA GLU A 657 8.07 -20.45 19.85
C GLU A 657 6.91 -21.13 20.61
N ASN A 658 5.70 -21.11 20.05
CA ASN A 658 4.47 -21.58 20.69
C ASN A 658 3.85 -22.84 20.02
N ASP A 659 4.61 -23.54 19.17
CA ASP A 659 4.17 -24.75 18.43
C ASP A 659 2.86 -24.57 17.61
N MET A 660 2.53 -23.34 17.23
CA MET A 660 1.37 -23.03 16.39
C MET A 660 1.72 -23.11 14.89
N GLN A 661 0.71 -23.39 14.06
CA GLN A 661 0.82 -23.43 12.61
C GLN A 661 0.17 -22.21 11.97
N VAL A 662 0.78 -21.64 10.93
CA VAL A 662 0.16 -20.59 10.11
C VAL A 662 -0.43 -21.20 8.86
N ILE A 663 -1.66 -20.80 8.53
CA ILE A 663 -2.30 -21.14 7.26
C ILE A 663 -2.90 -19.85 6.68
N ILE A 664 -2.54 -19.53 5.44
CA ILE A 664 -3.13 -18.42 4.69
C ILE A 664 -4.39 -18.93 3.96
N ASP A 665 -5.48 -18.18 4.04
CA ASP A 665 -6.78 -18.48 3.42
C ASP A 665 -7.34 -19.89 3.73
N PRO A 666 -7.42 -20.31 5.01
CA PRO A 666 -7.86 -21.66 5.34
C PRO A 666 -9.37 -21.85 5.07
N VAL A 667 -9.70 -22.91 4.35
CA VAL A 667 -11.07 -23.40 4.17
C VAL A 667 -11.16 -24.78 4.79
N LEU A 668 -12.17 -24.98 5.63
CA LEU A 668 -12.38 -26.20 6.40
C LEU A 668 -13.60 -26.98 5.89
N ASP A 669 -13.56 -28.30 6.01
CA ASP A 669 -14.74 -29.14 5.90
C ASP A 669 -15.59 -29.08 7.17
N MET A 670 -16.79 -29.67 7.16
CA MET A 670 -17.67 -29.70 8.34
C MET A 670 -17.11 -30.49 9.53
N LYS A 671 -16.00 -31.20 9.37
CA LYS A 671 -15.29 -31.91 10.44
C LYS A 671 -14.11 -31.08 10.99
N GLY A 672 -13.84 -29.90 10.44
CA GLY A 672 -12.73 -29.04 10.81
C GLY A 672 -11.40 -29.38 10.12
N ASN A 673 -11.39 -30.26 9.11
CA ASN A 673 -10.17 -30.57 8.36
C ASN A 673 -9.91 -29.49 7.30
N LEU A 674 -8.64 -29.16 7.09
CA LEU A 674 -8.22 -28.27 6.01
C LEU A 674 -8.54 -28.89 4.63
N VAL A 675 -9.36 -28.20 3.85
CA VAL A 675 -9.69 -28.56 2.45
C VAL A 675 -8.77 -27.83 1.49
N THR A 676 -8.60 -26.51 1.71
CA THR A 676 -7.68 -25.66 0.93
C THR A 676 -7.12 -24.56 1.81
N GLY A 677 -6.02 -23.95 1.37
CA GLY A 677 -5.26 -22.93 2.07
C GLY A 677 -3.77 -23.14 1.80
N ILE A 678 -2.95 -22.20 2.24
CA ILE A 678 -1.49 -22.26 2.09
C ILE A 678 -0.86 -22.43 3.47
N PRO A 679 -0.44 -23.66 3.83
CA PRO A 679 0.35 -23.87 5.04
C PRO A 679 1.68 -23.12 4.92
N VAL A 680 2.10 -22.42 5.97
CA VAL A 680 3.44 -21.83 6.04
C VAL A 680 4.29 -22.68 6.99
N GLU A 681 5.34 -23.30 6.45
CA GLU A 681 6.20 -24.23 7.19
C GLU A 681 7.59 -23.65 7.47
N PRO A 682 8.09 -23.72 8.71
CA PRO A 682 9.48 -23.38 8.99
C PRO A 682 10.44 -24.29 8.21
N MET A 683 11.46 -23.70 7.59
CA MET A 683 12.46 -24.42 6.79
C MET A 683 13.11 -25.59 7.55
N GLU A 684 13.40 -25.42 8.84
CA GLU A 684 13.97 -26.49 9.68
C GLU A 684 13.05 -27.70 9.86
N ARG A 685 11.73 -27.47 9.88
CA ARG A 685 10.76 -28.56 9.90
C ARG A 685 10.72 -29.26 8.56
N TRP A 686 10.72 -28.50 7.46
CA TRP A 686 10.71 -29.05 6.11
C TRP A 686 11.94 -29.92 5.82
N LYS A 687 13.15 -29.44 6.17
CA LYS A 687 14.43 -30.16 6.03
C LYS A 687 14.42 -31.53 6.73
N LYS A 688 13.79 -31.64 7.91
CA LYS A 688 13.68 -32.92 8.63
C LYS A 688 12.90 -33.98 7.86
N PHE A 689 11.91 -33.57 7.06
CA PHE A 689 11.08 -34.47 6.27
C PHE A 689 11.58 -34.65 4.83
N HIS A 690 12.43 -33.74 4.33
CA HIS A 690 12.96 -33.73 2.96
C HIS A 690 14.50 -33.61 2.93
N PRO A 691 15.25 -34.52 3.59
CA PRO A 691 16.70 -34.41 3.74
C PRO A 691 17.48 -34.56 2.42
N GLN A 692 16.84 -34.95 1.31
CA GLN A 692 17.50 -35.07 -0.01
C GLN A 692 17.38 -33.80 -0.86
N ASP A 693 16.57 -32.83 -0.44
CA ASP A 693 16.27 -31.61 -1.21
C ASP A 693 16.98 -30.36 -0.65
N GLU A 694 18.04 -30.53 0.15
CA GLU A 694 18.81 -29.46 0.82
C GLU A 694 19.37 -28.38 -0.13
N GLY A 695 19.41 -28.63 -1.45
CA GLY A 695 19.88 -27.68 -2.47
C GLY A 695 18.79 -26.95 -3.26
N ASN A 696 17.51 -27.25 -3.03
CA ASN A 696 16.38 -26.74 -3.84
C ASN A 696 15.39 -25.84 -3.07
N ALA A 697 15.63 -25.56 -1.78
CA ALA A 697 14.70 -24.84 -0.89
C ALA A 697 15.12 -23.41 -0.58
#